data_AF-A0A5D6Y1N2-F1
#
_entry.id   AF-A0A5D6Y1N2-F1
#
_cell.length_a   1.000
_cell.length_b   1.000
_cell.length_c   1.000
_cell.angle_alpha   90.00
_cell.angle_beta   90.00
_cell.angle_gamma   90.00
#
_symmetry.space_group_name_H-M   'P 1'
#
loop_
_entity.id
_entity.type
_entity.pdbx_description
1 polymer ?
#
loop_
_entity_poly.entity_id
_entity_poly.type
_entity_poly.pdbx_seq_one_letter_code
_entity_poly.pdbx_strand_id
1 'polypeptide(L)'
;MAPLLTAAVAAALWSASAVEALCPNACSGHGVCDRYIVCHCHEGFTGYDCSGIECPRGRAWGVITASDRAHEHAECSGRGHCDSATGACRCQQGFFGDACQFVDCPDSCMGFGKCVSMREHAQNERVSRELYDASTFRYDDAWDADMILGCECDDTYSGPNCALKRCPLGDDPLTTGQADELQLVECSTSYQQQVLSLRADAGLTKGTFILSFGKQYTRPIAFNALATVDSNGVSVASALLALTGIGAVTVARASPSPTQTDWQISYPAANAAQNAVVPRWKVLEVQQFICAADAGVFSLTFNNQTVSKIPFNADVNTFLALVAKIPAIGALDVTLAPSGTTTVCSAAGTYVTLRFTELLHRDFFGDVPAVTFSKLDAKGLVALTLGAGDGFIDDETKEVVKGVDTCRVVEQQAFECAATSGNFALTFEDGTRVSGLPFDVSAELLRAKILAAVAYIVDLDVVYSDRGAVACSVAGTTITLSFVVARTTGARGDGDLAEVLADRTNSGADGLTHISNRLKFPTAALTEVVRGVTCVPLDQTFSADPTNQIVAPVLSGGGAFTVSFRDYTSLPIAAHSPPENVKRILELLPSVQGVDVSFVGAQACETPTNVMKITFTQNFGNLPTVVVDGTLLTPGSTISAFGGGRNTQGVVSVDGTKESAVCSGRGQCEDVKLGKCVCYLGYTNSNGRGELGTSLVNRGDCGSTSRIPVSCPGELSCSGHGVCSGEPSWKCACAVGWQGGDCADRVCPVGTAWFDYPSDANVAHRLLKECSGVGSCDRSSGLCRCPRPYTGTACEWMSCGGSTSECSGNGQCLTLNDLAPLVTVKGETMGFTYGEDPNNPVTWDRNKIRSCLCDPPFFGYDCSLRECPRGDDLYSYDDVIERQLVQCIATAGSFTLSFRDEITAAITVSANEATVKSALESLSTLQEVRVAFFGTTTACSTGNSVMAIELVSELGDLPPLRGSKALLRDSVNGNGQDGSGALVVATRGTALQGQQSVSGTRELAFCSNQGTCDFATGVCSCNANFHSSDGKGGPGTVGDCGYHELKYAGGQQQQG
;
A
#
# COMPACT_ATOMS: atom_id res chain seq x y z
N MET A 1 -19.74 68.23 15.83
CA MET A 1 -20.70 68.65 16.87
C MET A 1 -20.23 68.02 18.17
N ALA A 2 -19.85 68.85 19.14
CA ALA A 2 -19.58 68.44 20.53
C ALA A 2 -20.92 68.13 21.25
N PRO A 3 -21.00 67.72 22.54
CA PRO A 3 -19.92 67.53 23.52
C PRO A 3 -20.11 66.37 24.55
N LEU A 4 -19.09 66.18 25.39
CA LEU A 4 -19.08 65.94 26.85
C LEU A 4 -20.21 65.13 27.51
N LEU A 5 -19.81 64.10 28.26
CA LEU A 5 -20.31 63.88 29.64
C LEU A 5 -19.27 63.13 30.48
N THR A 6 -18.72 63.89 31.42
CA THR A 6 -17.90 63.48 32.57
C THR A 6 -18.70 62.60 33.53
N ALA A 7 -18.19 61.42 33.86
CA ALA A 7 -18.60 60.67 35.05
C ALA A 7 -17.39 60.52 35.98
N ALA A 8 -17.38 61.35 37.01
CA ALA A 8 -16.48 61.21 38.14
C ALA A 8 -16.90 59.96 38.93
N VAL A 9 -16.16 58.86 38.79
CA VAL A 9 -16.20 57.76 39.76
C VAL A 9 -15.14 58.05 40.80
N ALA A 10 -15.60 58.35 42.01
CA ALA A 10 -14.77 58.51 43.18
C ALA A 10 -13.92 57.25 43.36
N ALA A 11 -12.60 57.40 43.18
CA ALA A 11 -11.64 56.42 43.65
C ALA A 11 -11.77 56.40 45.18
N ALA A 12 -12.54 55.44 45.69
CA ALA A 12 -12.43 55.02 47.07
C ALA A 12 -11.01 54.46 47.22
N LEU A 13 -10.10 55.33 47.65
CA LEU A 13 -8.83 54.94 48.25
C LEU A 13 -9.18 54.13 49.50
N TRP A 14 -9.43 52.84 49.31
CA TRP A 14 -9.19 51.86 50.34
C TRP A 14 -7.69 51.94 50.56
N SER A 15 -7.31 52.59 51.67
CA SER A 15 -6.01 52.37 52.28
C SER A 15 -5.83 50.86 52.42
N ALA A 16 -5.08 50.26 51.49
CA ALA A 16 -4.51 48.94 51.66
C ALA A 16 -3.76 49.00 52.99
N SER A 17 -4.33 48.33 53.97
CA SER A 17 -3.70 48.10 55.26
C SER A 17 -2.38 47.38 55.00
N ALA A 18 -1.38 47.67 55.83
CA ALA A 18 -0.01 47.17 55.74
C ALA A 18 0.12 45.65 55.98
N VAL A 19 -0.64 44.83 55.24
CA VAL A 19 -0.66 43.36 55.31
C VAL A 19 0.04 42.73 54.10
N GLU A 20 0.11 43.40 52.95
CA GLU A 20 0.84 42.89 51.76
C GLU A 20 2.36 42.81 51.94
N ALA A 21 2.94 43.56 52.88
CA ALA A 21 4.40 43.58 53.10
C ALA A 21 4.92 42.45 54.00
N LEU A 22 4.05 41.58 54.51
CA LEU A 22 4.45 40.46 55.38
C LEU A 22 4.64 39.15 54.60
N CYS A 23 3.89 38.92 53.51
CA CYS A 23 4.04 37.72 52.72
C CYS A 23 5.38 37.68 51.96
N PRO A 24 5.97 36.48 51.79
CA PRO A 24 7.21 36.29 51.04
C PRO A 24 7.10 36.93 49.66
N ASN A 25 7.96 37.91 49.36
CA ASN A 25 7.92 38.70 48.12
C ASN A 25 6.52 39.21 47.70
N ALA A 26 5.61 39.44 48.65
CA ALA A 26 4.20 39.74 48.35
C ALA A 26 3.55 38.73 47.37
N CYS A 27 3.84 37.44 47.56
CA CYS A 27 3.43 36.34 46.68
C CYS A 27 3.79 36.57 45.21
N SER A 28 4.85 37.35 44.96
CA SER A 28 5.36 37.74 43.65
C SER A 28 4.29 38.35 42.72
N GLY A 29 3.16 38.81 43.25
CA GLY A 29 1.99 39.25 42.47
C GLY A 29 1.22 38.10 41.77
N HIS A 30 1.55 36.85 42.08
CA HIS A 30 1.00 35.62 41.48
C HIS A 30 0.25 34.74 42.47
N GLY A 31 -0.16 35.29 43.60
CA GLY A 31 -0.96 34.57 44.59
C GLY A 31 -1.66 35.50 45.57
N VAL A 32 -2.47 34.90 46.42
CA VAL A 32 -3.16 35.60 47.51
C VAL A 32 -2.49 35.23 48.84
N CYS A 33 -2.02 36.26 49.54
CA CYS A 33 -1.49 36.14 50.89
C CYS A 33 -2.63 35.90 51.88
N ASP A 34 -2.58 34.82 52.65
CA ASP A 34 -3.55 34.58 53.71
C ASP A 34 -3.16 35.25 55.04
N ARG A 35 -4.02 35.07 56.06
CA ARG A 35 -3.80 35.67 57.40
C ARG A 35 -2.60 35.08 58.15
N TYR A 36 -2.00 34.00 57.62
CA TYR A 36 -0.89 33.27 58.21
C TYR A 36 0.42 33.50 57.45
N ILE A 37 0.44 34.47 56.52
CA ILE A 37 1.64 34.84 55.78
C ILE A 37 2.05 33.74 54.77
N VAL A 38 1.10 32.89 54.36
CA VAL A 38 1.29 31.86 53.33
C VAL A 38 0.71 32.34 52.00
N CYS A 39 1.46 32.14 50.92
CA CYS A 39 1.03 32.47 49.58
C CYS A 39 0.25 31.32 48.94
N HIS A 40 -1.02 31.58 48.60
CA HIS A 40 -1.85 30.67 47.80
C HIS A 40 -1.72 31.06 46.33
N CYS A 41 -0.93 30.30 45.58
CA CYS A 41 -0.61 30.64 44.19
C CYS A 41 -1.81 30.52 43.25
N HIS A 42 -1.86 31.42 42.28
CA HIS A 42 -2.77 31.32 41.16
C HIS A 42 -2.39 30.14 40.25
N GLU A 43 -3.35 29.67 39.45
CA GLU A 43 -3.14 28.56 38.50
C GLU A 43 -1.93 28.82 37.60
N GLY A 44 -1.05 27.81 37.47
CA GLY A 44 0.20 27.90 36.70
C GLY A 44 1.40 28.47 37.48
N PHE A 45 1.22 28.87 38.74
CA PHE A 45 2.30 29.32 39.62
C PHE A 45 2.46 28.40 40.83
N THR A 46 3.70 28.25 41.28
CA THR A 46 4.12 27.32 42.32
C THR A 46 5.27 27.91 43.15
N GLY A 47 5.62 27.22 44.24
CA GLY A 47 6.64 27.65 45.18
C GLY A 47 6.12 28.57 46.27
N TYR A 48 6.96 28.83 47.27
CA TYR A 48 6.60 29.50 48.52
C TYR A 48 6.09 30.93 48.35
N ASP A 49 6.67 31.68 47.41
CA ASP A 49 6.29 33.07 47.10
C ASP A 49 5.61 33.18 45.74
N CYS A 50 5.14 32.07 45.17
CA CYS A 50 4.53 31.99 43.84
C CYS A 50 5.39 32.54 42.69
N SER A 51 6.71 32.60 42.87
CA SER A 51 7.65 32.99 41.80
C SER A 51 7.93 31.86 40.80
N GLY A 52 7.68 30.62 41.18
CA GLY A 52 7.82 29.46 40.30
C GLY A 52 6.67 29.39 39.31
N ILE A 53 6.96 29.06 38.07
CA ILE A 53 5.98 28.81 37.01
C ILE A 53 5.96 27.30 36.76
N GLU A 54 4.77 26.72 36.73
CA GLU A 54 4.59 25.29 36.44
C GLU A 54 4.99 24.99 34.99
N CYS A 55 5.78 23.94 34.81
CA CYS A 55 6.15 23.48 33.47
C CYS A 55 5.03 22.66 32.83
N PRO A 56 4.93 22.66 31.49
CA PRO A 56 3.93 21.90 30.78
C PRO A 56 4.10 20.41 31.02
N ARG A 57 2.95 19.72 31.10
CA ARG A 57 2.87 18.27 31.28
C ARG A 57 2.43 17.61 29.99
N GLY A 58 3.17 16.59 29.57
CA GLY A 58 2.89 15.79 28.38
C GLY A 58 2.91 14.30 28.73
N ARG A 59 2.45 13.44 27.81
CA ARG A 59 2.55 11.98 27.98
C ARG A 59 4.01 11.59 28.23
N ALA A 60 4.24 10.85 29.32
CA ALA A 60 5.59 10.49 29.72
C ALA A 60 6.22 9.41 28.82
N TRP A 61 7.53 9.45 28.66
CA TRP A 61 8.28 8.37 27.99
C TRP A 61 8.59 7.20 28.92
N GLY A 62 8.80 7.44 30.22
CA GLY A 62 9.25 6.40 31.14
C GLY A 62 8.96 6.68 32.60
N VAL A 63 7.79 7.26 32.90
CA VAL A 63 7.32 7.55 34.27
C VAL A 63 6.22 6.55 34.61
N ILE A 64 6.57 5.56 35.42
CA ILE A 64 5.66 4.47 35.81
C ILE A 64 4.82 4.91 37.01
N THR A 65 3.50 4.92 36.86
CA THR A 65 2.55 5.34 37.91
C THR A 65 1.75 4.17 38.48
N ALA A 66 1.63 3.07 37.74
CA ALA A 66 1.01 1.81 38.18
C ALA A 66 1.46 0.65 37.27
N SER A 67 1.05 -0.59 37.59
CA SER A 67 1.28 -1.74 36.71
C SER A 67 0.70 -1.51 35.31
N ASP A 68 1.51 -1.73 34.29
CA ASP A 68 1.23 -1.47 32.86
C ASP A 68 0.83 -0.01 32.54
N ARG A 69 1.21 0.96 33.39
CA ARG A 69 0.96 2.40 33.17
C ARG A 69 2.25 3.23 33.28
N ALA A 70 2.86 3.55 32.14
CA ALA A 70 4.11 4.32 32.06
C ALA A 70 4.05 5.64 31.26
N HIS A 71 2.90 5.93 30.63
CA HIS A 71 2.75 7.05 29.68
C HIS A 71 1.66 8.05 30.10
N GLU A 72 1.37 8.13 31.40
CA GLU A 72 0.52 9.21 31.94
C GLU A 72 1.22 10.57 31.86
N HIS A 73 0.48 11.66 32.07
CA HIS A 73 1.04 12.99 31.90
C HIS A 73 2.02 13.35 33.02
N ALA A 74 3.26 13.64 32.65
CA ALA A 74 4.33 14.06 33.55
C ALA A 74 4.90 15.43 33.13
N GLU A 75 5.42 16.16 34.11
CA GLU A 75 6.19 17.38 33.86
C GLU A 75 7.35 17.09 32.90
N CYS A 76 7.45 17.90 31.84
CA CYS A 76 8.43 17.71 30.77
C CYS A 76 8.48 16.26 30.24
N SER A 77 7.35 15.54 30.28
CA SER A 77 7.19 14.15 29.83
C SER A 77 8.23 13.17 30.40
N GLY A 78 8.84 13.51 31.55
CA GLY A 78 9.96 12.76 32.12
C GLY A 78 11.20 12.71 31.22
N ARG A 79 11.38 13.69 30.32
CA ARG A 79 12.49 13.79 29.36
C ARG A 79 13.07 15.19 29.20
N GLY A 80 12.94 16.01 30.22
CA GLY A 80 13.53 17.33 30.26
C GLY A 80 13.59 17.90 31.66
N HIS A 81 14.39 18.95 31.81
CA HIS A 81 14.47 19.73 33.04
C HIS A 81 13.47 20.87 32.99
N CYS A 82 12.59 20.97 33.99
CA CYS A 82 11.75 22.14 34.17
C CYS A 82 12.59 23.33 34.64
N ASP A 83 12.53 24.45 33.91
CA ASP A 83 13.03 25.73 34.39
C ASP A 83 11.87 26.48 35.06
N SER A 84 11.80 26.39 36.39
CA SER A 84 10.71 26.97 37.18
C SER A 84 10.68 28.50 37.13
N ALA A 85 11.72 29.19 36.65
CA ALA A 85 11.68 30.65 36.49
C ALA A 85 10.96 31.07 35.21
N THR A 86 10.90 30.19 34.21
CA THR A 86 10.29 30.49 32.90
C THR A 86 9.06 29.63 32.59
N GLY A 87 8.87 28.51 33.30
CA GLY A 87 7.84 27.52 33.00
C GLY A 87 8.13 26.69 31.75
N ALA A 88 9.38 26.72 31.25
CA ALA A 88 9.77 26.04 30.02
C ALA A 88 10.56 24.75 30.30
N CYS A 89 10.28 23.70 29.53
CA CYS A 89 11.04 22.46 29.58
C CYS A 89 12.29 22.53 28.69
N ARG A 90 13.45 22.22 29.28
CA ARG A 90 14.70 22.00 28.54
C ARG A 90 14.85 20.51 28.24
N CYS A 91 14.51 20.13 27.01
CA CYS A 91 14.46 18.73 26.61
C CYS A 91 15.84 18.08 26.48
N GLN A 92 15.89 16.79 26.80
CA GLN A 92 17.02 15.93 26.43
C GLN A 92 17.19 15.94 24.91
N GLN A 93 18.44 15.86 24.44
CA GLN A 93 18.71 15.86 23.00
C GLN A 93 18.00 14.69 22.29
N GLY A 94 17.34 15.00 21.17
CA GLY A 94 16.52 14.05 20.42
C GLY A 94 15.03 14.12 20.80
N PHE A 95 14.68 14.79 21.90
CA PHE A 95 13.31 15.07 22.29
C PHE A 95 12.95 16.54 22.06
N PHE A 96 11.69 16.81 21.75
CA PHE A 96 11.18 18.16 21.51
C PHE A 96 9.70 18.30 21.85
N GLY A 97 9.16 19.51 21.66
CA GLY A 97 7.82 19.91 22.07
C GLY A 97 7.86 20.66 23.41
N ASP A 98 6.79 21.39 23.72
CA ASP A 98 6.73 22.24 24.92
C ASP A 98 6.99 21.45 26.21
N ALA A 99 6.57 20.18 26.25
CA ALA A 99 6.79 19.25 27.36
C ALA A 99 7.75 18.11 26.99
N CYS A 100 8.58 18.21 25.94
CA CYS A 100 9.51 17.15 25.53
C CYS A 100 8.85 15.79 25.17
N GLN A 101 7.60 15.83 24.73
CA GLN A 101 6.77 14.65 24.46
C GLN A 101 7.04 13.99 23.10
N PHE A 102 7.79 14.62 22.19
CA PHE A 102 8.02 14.10 20.84
C PHE A 102 9.49 13.71 20.64
N VAL A 103 9.75 12.71 19.81
CA VAL A 103 11.10 12.42 19.27
C VAL A 103 11.19 12.92 17.85
N ASP A 104 12.27 13.62 17.51
CA ASP A 104 12.48 14.18 16.18
C ASP A 104 12.74 13.07 15.15
N CYS A 105 12.37 13.33 13.90
CA CYS A 105 12.67 12.42 12.81
C CYS A 105 14.19 12.29 12.62
N PRO A 106 14.69 11.08 12.29
CA PRO A 106 16.10 10.86 11.98
C PRO A 106 16.65 11.89 10.97
N ASP A 107 17.60 12.72 11.41
CA ASP A 107 18.24 13.79 10.64
C ASP A 107 17.25 14.69 9.87
N SER A 108 16.06 14.93 10.42
CA SER A 108 14.97 15.69 9.77
C SER A 108 14.66 15.19 8.34
N CYS A 109 14.73 13.87 8.14
CA CYS A 109 14.52 13.19 6.86
C CYS A 109 15.43 13.70 5.73
N MET A 110 16.57 14.30 6.07
CA MET A 110 17.57 14.85 5.16
C MET A 110 17.02 15.87 4.13
N GLY A 111 15.78 16.36 4.33
CA GLY A 111 15.05 17.19 3.38
C GLY A 111 14.49 16.47 2.15
N PHE A 112 14.50 15.12 2.12
CA PHE A 112 14.01 14.29 1.00
C PHE A 112 12.82 13.39 1.39
N GLY A 113 12.04 13.86 2.36
CA GLY A 113 10.87 13.17 2.85
C GLY A 113 10.11 14.02 3.85
N LYS A 114 8.94 13.53 4.24
CA LYS A 114 8.08 14.14 5.24
C LYS A 114 8.28 13.45 6.59
N CYS A 115 8.47 14.24 7.63
CA CYS A 115 8.42 13.76 9.01
C CYS A 115 6.96 13.58 9.43
N VAL A 116 6.55 12.34 9.73
CA VAL A 116 5.16 11.98 10.03
C VAL A 116 5.08 11.17 11.32
N SER A 117 3.95 11.24 12.02
CA SER A 117 3.69 10.40 13.19
C SER A 117 3.20 9.00 12.80
N MET A 118 3.17 8.07 13.76
CA MET A 118 2.58 6.74 13.55
C MET A 118 1.10 6.83 13.11
N ARG A 119 0.34 7.76 13.69
CA ARG A 119 -1.06 8.03 13.30
C ARG A 119 -1.17 8.44 11.84
N GLU A 120 -0.35 9.40 11.42
CA GLU A 120 -0.36 9.88 10.05
C GLU A 120 0.13 8.81 9.08
N HIS A 121 1.17 8.07 9.45
CA HIS A 121 1.69 6.97 8.64
C HIS A 121 0.65 5.86 8.43
N ALA A 122 -0.14 5.51 9.45
CA ALA A 122 -1.22 4.52 9.36
C ALA A 122 -2.32 4.91 8.35
N GLN A 123 -2.50 6.21 8.11
CA GLN A 123 -3.47 6.75 7.15
C GLN A 123 -2.95 6.78 5.71
N ASN A 124 -1.72 6.30 5.47
CA ASN A 124 -1.17 6.19 4.13
C ASN A 124 -1.79 4.99 3.37
N GLU A 125 -2.71 5.26 2.46
CA GLU A 125 -3.40 4.23 1.66
C GLU A 125 -2.44 3.43 0.77
N ARG A 126 -1.40 4.08 0.22
CA ARG A 126 -0.38 3.42 -0.58
C ARG A 126 0.25 2.26 0.15
N VAL A 127 0.72 2.53 1.36
CA VAL A 127 1.52 1.58 2.13
C VAL A 127 0.61 0.44 2.60
N SER A 128 -0.64 0.73 3.00
CA SER A 128 -1.61 -0.33 3.33
C SER A 128 -1.85 -1.27 2.16
N ARG A 129 -2.06 -0.70 0.97
CA ARG A 129 -2.30 -1.46 -0.25
C ARG A 129 -1.07 -2.28 -0.64
N GLU A 130 0.11 -1.67 -0.66
CA GLU A 130 1.36 -2.33 -1.05
C GLU A 130 1.75 -3.48 -0.10
N LEU A 131 1.52 -3.35 1.21
CA LEU A 131 1.92 -4.36 2.19
C LEU A 131 0.84 -5.42 2.46
N TYR A 132 -0.44 -5.03 2.44
CA TYR A 132 -1.55 -5.87 2.94
C TYR A 132 -2.75 -5.99 1.99
N ASP A 133 -2.71 -5.36 0.80
CA ASP A 133 -3.84 -5.24 -0.15
C ASP A 133 -5.14 -4.74 0.53
N ALA A 134 -5.01 -3.88 1.55
CA ALA A 134 -6.09 -3.47 2.45
C ALA A 134 -6.34 -1.95 2.44
N SER A 135 -7.45 -1.51 3.03
CA SER A 135 -7.65 -0.10 3.40
C SER A 135 -6.70 0.32 4.52
N THR A 136 -6.58 1.61 4.78
CA THR A 136 -5.76 2.13 5.88
C THR A 136 -6.13 1.56 7.24
N PHE A 137 -5.14 1.50 8.12
CA PHE A 137 -5.35 1.14 9.52
C PHE A 137 -5.54 2.40 10.38
N ARG A 138 -6.25 2.22 11.50
CA ARG A 138 -6.40 3.26 12.52
C ARG A 138 -5.30 3.09 13.58
N TYR A 139 -4.64 4.18 13.97
CA TYR A 139 -3.61 4.17 15.02
C TYR A 139 -3.80 5.39 15.94
N ASP A 140 -4.94 5.42 16.63
CA ASP A 140 -5.37 6.57 17.45
C ASP A 140 -5.34 6.30 18.96
N ASP A 141 -5.41 5.03 19.36
CA ASP A 141 -5.59 4.63 20.76
C ASP A 141 -4.25 4.26 21.42
N ALA A 142 -3.21 4.01 20.62
CA ALA A 142 -1.85 3.75 21.10
C ALA A 142 -1.21 5.02 21.70
N TRP A 143 -0.39 4.86 22.74
CA TRP A 143 0.16 6.00 23.47
C TRP A 143 1.15 6.83 22.64
N ASP A 144 1.82 6.17 21.69
CA ASP A 144 2.89 6.69 20.85
C ASP A 144 2.40 7.26 19.52
N ALA A 145 1.09 7.21 19.26
CA ALA A 145 0.45 7.59 18.00
C ALA A 145 0.97 8.90 17.40
N ASP A 146 1.24 9.89 18.27
CA ASP A 146 1.82 11.19 17.89
C ASP A 146 3.20 11.46 18.50
N MET A 147 3.72 10.57 19.36
CA MET A 147 4.98 10.78 20.09
C MET A 147 6.20 10.35 19.28
N ILE A 148 6.08 9.21 18.58
CA ILE A 148 7.15 8.66 17.73
C ILE A 148 6.93 9.13 16.30
N LEU A 149 7.96 9.78 15.76
CA LEU A 149 7.97 10.28 14.39
C LEU A 149 8.99 9.51 13.56
N GLY A 150 8.70 9.37 12.27
CA GLY A 150 9.59 8.76 11.30
C GLY A 150 9.47 9.41 9.93
N CYS A 151 10.34 8.98 9.03
CA CYS A 151 10.45 9.58 7.71
C CYS A 151 9.67 8.80 6.65
N GLU A 152 8.70 9.47 6.04
CA GLU A 152 8.09 9.03 4.80
C GLU A 152 8.87 9.64 3.63
N CYS A 153 9.70 8.83 2.97
CA CYS A 153 10.60 9.31 1.93
C CYS A 153 9.91 9.57 0.60
N ASP A 154 10.39 10.60 -0.10
CA ASP A 154 10.01 10.88 -1.49
C ASP A 154 10.32 9.67 -2.39
N ASP A 155 9.63 9.54 -3.52
CA ASP A 155 9.66 8.34 -4.38
C ASP A 155 11.06 7.88 -4.83
N THR A 156 12.03 8.80 -4.91
CA THR A 156 13.41 8.50 -5.34
C THR A 156 14.36 8.20 -4.18
N TYR A 157 13.89 8.36 -2.94
CA TYR A 157 14.67 8.18 -1.71
C TYR A 157 14.10 7.06 -0.83
N SER A 158 14.93 6.57 0.07
CA SER A 158 14.70 5.40 0.91
C SER A 158 15.63 5.41 2.12
N GLY A 159 15.45 4.41 2.98
CA GLY A 159 16.15 4.32 4.25
C GLY A 159 15.45 5.12 5.35
N PRO A 160 15.94 5.02 6.59
CA PRO A 160 15.24 5.52 7.79
C PRO A 160 15.22 7.05 7.90
N ASN A 161 16.18 7.74 7.28
CA ASN A 161 16.29 9.20 7.24
C ASN A 161 16.22 9.75 5.80
N CYS A 162 15.77 8.93 4.83
CA CYS A 162 15.69 9.29 3.41
C CYS A 162 17.01 9.70 2.74
N ALA A 163 18.17 9.31 3.30
CA ALA A 163 19.47 9.61 2.70
C ALA A 163 19.81 8.75 1.47
N LEU A 164 19.19 7.57 1.32
CA LEU A 164 19.56 6.59 0.30
C LEU A 164 18.68 6.75 -0.93
N LYS A 165 19.28 6.87 -2.12
CA LYS A 165 18.53 6.89 -3.38
C LYS A 165 18.11 5.48 -3.77
N ARG A 166 16.86 5.31 -4.17
CA ARG A 166 16.34 4.03 -4.66
C ARG A 166 17.05 3.66 -5.96
N CYS A 167 17.64 2.47 -5.99
CA CYS A 167 18.12 1.88 -7.23
C CYS A 167 16.98 1.18 -7.99
N PRO A 168 17.10 1.07 -9.33
CA PRO A 168 16.17 0.30 -10.12
C PRO A 168 16.02 -1.14 -9.62
N LEU A 169 14.78 -1.61 -9.61
CA LEU A 169 14.43 -3.00 -9.34
C LEU A 169 14.22 -3.73 -10.67
N GLY A 170 14.57 -5.00 -10.72
CA GLY A 170 14.40 -5.83 -11.91
C GLY A 170 14.35 -7.33 -11.60
N ASP A 171 13.99 -8.07 -12.65
CA ASP A 171 13.92 -9.53 -12.68
C ASP A 171 15.29 -10.10 -13.02
N ASP A 172 15.67 -11.20 -12.36
CA ASP A 172 16.95 -11.85 -12.62
C ASP A 172 16.94 -12.47 -14.03
N PRO A 173 17.86 -12.10 -14.95
CA PRO A 173 17.82 -12.60 -16.33
C PRO A 173 18.05 -14.11 -16.46
N LEU A 174 18.44 -14.79 -15.37
CA LEU A 174 18.74 -16.23 -15.36
C LEU A 174 17.66 -17.07 -14.69
N THR A 175 16.60 -16.45 -14.18
CA THR A 175 15.42 -17.17 -13.69
C THR A 175 14.48 -17.47 -14.86
N THR A 176 13.82 -18.63 -14.80
CA THR A 176 12.95 -19.12 -15.90
C THR A 176 11.64 -19.64 -15.35
N GLY A 177 10.58 -19.61 -16.15
CA GLY A 177 9.27 -20.14 -15.75
C GLY A 177 8.46 -19.21 -14.85
N GLN A 178 8.82 -17.92 -14.81
CA GLN A 178 8.11 -16.91 -14.03
C GLN A 178 6.94 -16.33 -14.83
N ALA A 179 5.93 -15.86 -14.11
CA ALA A 179 4.76 -15.19 -14.67
C ALA A 179 4.75 -13.70 -14.33
N ASP A 180 4.26 -12.90 -15.27
CA ASP A 180 3.85 -11.52 -15.03
C ASP A 180 2.55 -11.50 -14.19
N GLU A 181 2.38 -10.45 -13.39
CA GLU A 181 1.13 -10.23 -12.66
C GLU A 181 -0.01 -9.97 -13.66
N LEU A 182 -1.11 -10.73 -13.52
CA LEU A 182 -2.34 -10.57 -14.29
C LEU A 182 -3.50 -10.29 -13.34
N GLN A 183 -4.04 -9.07 -13.43
CA GLN A 183 -5.24 -8.67 -12.70
C GLN A 183 -6.44 -8.58 -13.64
N LEU A 184 -7.63 -8.79 -13.10
CA LEU A 184 -8.88 -8.81 -13.85
C LEU A 184 -9.75 -7.63 -13.44
N VAL A 185 -10.38 -6.96 -14.41
CA VAL A 185 -11.43 -5.96 -14.15
C VAL A 185 -12.69 -6.38 -14.89
N GLU A 186 -13.75 -6.64 -14.13
CA GLU A 186 -15.06 -6.99 -14.66
C GLU A 186 -15.94 -5.74 -14.73
N CYS A 187 -16.52 -5.44 -15.90
CA CYS A 187 -17.34 -4.25 -16.10
C CYS A 187 -18.58 -4.48 -16.98
N SER A 188 -19.73 -4.02 -16.50
CA SER A 188 -21.02 -4.07 -17.20
C SER A 188 -21.67 -2.70 -17.31
N THR A 189 -22.21 -2.35 -18.48
CA THR A 189 -22.98 -1.10 -18.67
C THR A 189 -23.99 -1.23 -19.81
N SER A 190 -24.95 -0.29 -19.88
CA SER A 190 -25.97 -0.22 -20.93
C SER A 190 -25.69 0.93 -21.88
N TYR A 191 -25.79 0.72 -23.20
CA TYR A 191 -25.68 1.79 -24.22
C TYR A 191 -27.03 1.98 -24.91
N GLN A 192 -27.82 2.93 -24.43
CA GLN A 192 -29.21 3.09 -24.88
C GLN A 192 -29.35 3.98 -26.11
N GLN A 193 -28.51 5.01 -26.25
CA GLN A 193 -28.60 5.95 -27.36
C GLN A 193 -27.23 6.46 -27.81
N GLN A 194 -27.02 6.45 -29.13
CA GLN A 194 -25.80 6.92 -29.79
C GLN A 194 -26.16 7.75 -31.03
N VAL A 195 -25.27 8.63 -31.45
CA VAL A 195 -25.36 9.30 -32.74
C VAL A 195 -24.14 8.91 -33.54
N LEU A 196 -24.34 8.30 -34.69
CA LEU A 196 -23.31 8.11 -35.69
C LEU A 196 -23.26 9.34 -36.60
N SER A 197 -22.17 10.09 -36.57
CA SER A 197 -21.97 11.29 -37.40
C SER A 197 -20.86 11.07 -38.41
N LEU A 198 -21.18 11.19 -39.69
CA LEU A 198 -20.23 11.19 -40.81
C LEU A 198 -20.02 12.62 -41.31
N ARG A 199 -18.76 13.04 -41.42
CA ARG A 199 -18.33 14.37 -41.89
C ARG A 199 -17.35 14.22 -43.07
N ALA A 200 -17.52 15.04 -44.10
CA ALA A 200 -16.71 15.01 -45.32
C ALA A 200 -16.35 16.43 -45.81
N ASP A 201 -15.34 16.55 -46.67
CA ASP A 201 -14.95 17.86 -47.24
C ASP A 201 -15.87 18.29 -48.39
N ALA A 202 -16.48 17.32 -49.07
CA ALA A 202 -17.51 17.51 -50.07
C ALA A 202 -18.63 16.47 -49.89
N GLY A 203 -19.77 16.68 -50.55
CA GLY A 203 -20.90 15.74 -50.44
C GLY A 203 -20.56 14.38 -51.04
N LEU A 204 -20.52 13.34 -50.20
CA LEU A 204 -20.20 11.99 -50.62
C LEU A 204 -21.34 11.38 -51.45
N THR A 205 -21.00 10.86 -52.62
CA THR A 205 -21.98 10.19 -53.50
C THR A 205 -21.82 8.67 -53.56
N LYS A 206 -20.68 8.13 -53.10
CA LYS A 206 -20.27 6.73 -53.22
C LYS A 206 -19.35 6.32 -52.07
N GLY A 207 -19.40 5.04 -51.68
CA GLY A 207 -18.58 4.42 -50.63
C GLY A 207 -19.38 3.83 -49.45
N THR A 208 -18.73 3.00 -48.65
CA THR A 208 -19.36 2.18 -47.59
C THR A 208 -18.52 2.17 -46.31
N PHE A 209 -19.15 1.84 -45.18
CA PHE A 209 -18.50 1.63 -43.89
C PHE A 209 -19.16 0.45 -43.16
N ILE A 210 -18.53 -0.06 -42.10
CA ILE A 210 -19.14 -1.09 -41.24
C ILE A 210 -19.27 -0.56 -39.81
N LEU A 211 -20.17 -1.17 -39.05
CA LEU A 211 -20.34 -0.89 -37.63
C LEU A 211 -19.97 -2.15 -36.84
N SER A 212 -19.14 -2.01 -35.82
CA SER A 212 -18.92 -3.06 -34.83
C SER A 212 -19.88 -2.90 -33.65
N PHE A 213 -20.47 -3.99 -33.20
CA PHE A 213 -21.32 -4.08 -32.03
C PHE A 213 -20.93 -5.34 -31.24
N GLY A 214 -20.29 -5.14 -30.08
CA GLY A 214 -19.55 -6.23 -29.45
C GLY A 214 -18.50 -6.80 -30.41
N LYS A 215 -18.42 -8.13 -30.50
CA LYS A 215 -17.55 -8.84 -31.46
C LYS A 215 -18.16 -9.03 -32.86
N GLN A 216 -19.36 -8.50 -33.09
CA GLN A 216 -20.06 -8.66 -34.36
C GLN A 216 -19.88 -7.43 -35.23
N TYR A 217 -19.85 -7.63 -36.54
CA TYR A 217 -19.78 -6.56 -37.53
C TYR A 217 -21.03 -6.55 -38.39
N THR A 218 -21.51 -5.36 -38.72
CA THR A 218 -22.55 -5.23 -39.73
C THR A 218 -22.02 -5.56 -41.11
N ARG A 219 -22.94 -5.88 -42.02
CA ARG A 219 -22.65 -5.80 -43.46
C ARG A 219 -22.27 -4.35 -43.83
N PRO A 220 -21.53 -4.12 -44.93
CA PRO A 220 -21.20 -2.77 -45.40
C PRO A 220 -22.45 -1.91 -45.60
N ILE A 221 -22.42 -0.71 -45.02
CA ILE A 221 -23.49 0.30 -45.02
C ILE A 221 -23.04 1.44 -45.92
N ALA A 222 -23.88 1.85 -46.86
CA ALA A 222 -23.57 2.96 -47.77
C ALA A 222 -23.53 4.31 -47.03
N PHE A 223 -22.68 5.25 -47.44
CA PHE A 223 -22.62 6.60 -46.84
C PHE A 223 -23.94 7.37 -46.94
N ASN A 224 -24.75 7.06 -47.95
CA ASN A 224 -26.08 7.65 -48.15
C ASN A 224 -27.22 6.78 -47.59
N ALA A 225 -26.92 5.76 -46.78
CA ALA A 225 -27.93 4.83 -46.25
C ALA A 225 -29.04 5.57 -45.51
N LEU A 226 -30.28 5.22 -45.84
CA LEU A 226 -31.48 5.75 -45.18
C LEU A 226 -31.67 5.10 -43.80
N ALA A 227 -32.54 5.70 -42.98
CA ALA A 227 -32.73 5.28 -41.59
C ALA A 227 -33.38 3.89 -41.47
N THR A 228 -34.39 3.59 -42.29
CA THR A 228 -35.21 2.36 -42.15
C THR A 228 -35.43 1.59 -43.46
N VAL A 229 -35.45 2.24 -44.63
CA VAL A 229 -35.73 1.59 -45.93
C VAL A 229 -34.83 2.17 -47.02
N ASP A 230 -34.18 1.32 -47.82
CA ASP A 230 -33.55 1.72 -49.09
C ASP A 230 -33.93 0.72 -50.20
N SER A 231 -34.18 1.23 -51.41
CA SER A 231 -34.37 0.46 -52.64
C SER A 231 -33.05 -0.09 -53.22
N ASN A 232 -31.90 0.38 -52.72
CA ASN A 232 -30.58 0.07 -53.25
C ASN A 232 -29.60 -0.58 -52.24
N GLY A 233 -29.97 -0.87 -50.98
CA GLY A 233 -28.97 -1.20 -49.94
C GLY A 233 -29.50 -1.58 -48.56
N VAL A 234 -28.61 -2.02 -47.66
CA VAL A 234 -28.89 -2.32 -46.24
C VAL A 234 -28.98 -0.99 -45.46
N SER A 235 -30.12 -0.66 -44.83
CA SER A 235 -30.26 0.51 -43.94
C SER A 235 -29.50 0.31 -42.62
N VAL A 236 -29.12 1.38 -41.91
CA VAL A 236 -28.45 1.27 -40.60
C VAL A 236 -29.26 0.42 -39.61
N ALA A 237 -30.59 0.61 -39.58
CA ALA A 237 -31.47 -0.19 -38.73
C ALA A 237 -31.45 -1.69 -39.11
N SER A 238 -31.57 -2.01 -40.42
CA SER A 238 -31.55 -3.40 -40.88
C SER A 238 -30.18 -4.07 -40.71
N ALA A 239 -29.09 -3.30 -40.81
CA ALA A 239 -27.72 -3.76 -40.58
C ALA A 239 -27.52 -4.19 -39.12
N LEU A 240 -28.03 -3.40 -38.18
CA LEU A 240 -27.96 -3.69 -36.74
C LEU A 240 -28.91 -4.84 -36.34
N LEU A 241 -30.14 -4.89 -36.87
CA LEU A 241 -31.08 -6.00 -36.61
C LEU A 241 -30.61 -7.36 -37.14
N ALA A 242 -29.66 -7.38 -38.07
CA ALA A 242 -29.06 -8.61 -38.55
C ALA A 242 -28.06 -9.21 -37.54
N LEU A 243 -27.63 -8.44 -36.53
CA LEU A 243 -26.71 -8.90 -35.49
C LEU A 243 -27.46 -9.67 -34.39
N THR A 244 -26.79 -10.69 -33.86
CA THR A 244 -27.31 -11.50 -32.76
C THR A 244 -27.39 -10.67 -31.48
N GLY A 245 -28.51 -10.76 -30.75
CA GLY A 245 -28.72 -10.06 -29.47
C GLY A 245 -29.40 -8.69 -29.56
N ILE A 246 -29.60 -8.16 -30.77
CA ILE A 246 -30.39 -6.95 -31.01
C ILE A 246 -31.82 -7.37 -31.39
N GLY A 247 -32.74 -7.32 -30.42
CA GLY A 247 -34.15 -7.67 -30.64
C GLY A 247 -34.95 -6.54 -31.28
N ALA A 248 -34.57 -5.28 -31.01
CA ALA A 248 -35.15 -4.10 -31.63
C ALA A 248 -34.16 -2.91 -31.61
N VAL A 249 -34.27 -2.02 -32.60
CA VAL A 249 -33.50 -0.77 -32.71
C VAL A 249 -34.32 0.25 -33.49
N THR A 250 -34.26 1.51 -33.07
CA THR A 250 -34.84 2.65 -33.78
C THR A 250 -33.71 3.52 -34.30
N VAL A 251 -33.75 3.87 -35.60
CA VAL A 251 -32.76 4.77 -36.20
C VAL A 251 -33.48 5.95 -36.85
N ALA A 252 -33.01 7.17 -36.57
CA ALA A 252 -33.44 8.40 -37.24
C ALA A 252 -32.25 9.01 -37.98
N ARG A 253 -32.46 9.50 -39.21
CA ARG A 253 -31.41 10.14 -40.03
C ARG A 253 -31.65 11.63 -40.16
N ALA A 254 -30.59 12.42 -39.99
CA ALA A 254 -30.55 13.85 -40.28
C ALA A 254 -29.36 14.15 -41.21
N SER A 255 -29.53 15.12 -42.11
CA SER A 255 -28.43 15.66 -42.94
C SER A 255 -28.34 17.17 -42.70
N PRO A 256 -27.70 17.60 -41.60
CA PRO A 256 -27.64 19.02 -41.24
C PRO A 256 -26.91 19.88 -42.28
N SER A 257 -26.02 19.29 -43.09
CA SER A 257 -25.39 19.95 -44.24
C SER A 257 -25.14 18.94 -45.38
N PRO A 258 -24.78 19.38 -46.60
CA PRO A 258 -24.34 18.49 -47.67
C PRO A 258 -23.07 17.68 -47.34
N THR A 259 -22.32 18.08 -46.32
CA THR A 259 -21.05 17.49 -45.88
C THR A 259 -21.16 16.72 -44.56
N GLN A 260 -22.35 16.66 -43.96
CA GLN A 260 -22.58 15.95 -42.70
C GLN A 260 -23.87 15.13 -42.74
N THR A 261 -23.77 13.87 -42.34
CA THR A 261 -24.93 12.97 -42.13
C THR A 261 -24.86 12.35 -40.74
N ASP A 262 -25.96 12.45 -40.01
CA ASP A 262 -26.11 11.91 -38.66
C ASP A 262 -27.20 10.82 -38.64
N TRP A 263 -26.90 9.69 -37.99
CA TRP A 263 -27.87 8.64 -37.66
C TRP A 263 -27.96 8.50 -36.15
N GLN A 264 -29.10 8.87 -35.58
CA GLN A 264 -29.40 8.68 -34.18
C GLN A 264 -29.95 7.26 -33.97
N ILE A 265 -29.21 6.45 -33.22
CA ILE A 265 -29.48 5.04 -32.95
C ILE A 265 -29.98 4.93 -31.51
N SER A 266 -31.12 4.28 -31.31
CA SER A 266 -31.74 4.06 -30.01
C SER A 266 -32.12 2.60 -29.81
N TYR A 267 -31.63 2.01 -28.72
CA TYR A 267 -31.92 0.64 -28.30
C TYR A 267 -32.91 0.63 -27.13
N PRO A 268 -33.90 -0.27 -27.11
CA PRO A 268 -34.72 -0.50 -25.93
C PRO A 268 -33.90 -1.20 -24.84
N ALA A 269 -34.20 -0.89 -23.58
CA ALA A 269 -33.57 -1.50 -22.41
C ALA A 269 -33.77 -3.03 -22.31
N ALA A 270 -34.70 -3.60 -23.08
CA ALA A 270 -34.98 -5.04 -23.12
C ALA A 270 -34.02 -5.85 -24.02
N ASN A 271 -33.10 -5.21 -24.73
CA ASN A 271 -32.10 -5.92 -25.54
C ASN A 271 -31.15 -6.73 -24.65
N ALA A 272 -30.91 -7.98 -25.02
CA ALA A 272 -30.05 -8.91 -24.27
C ALA A 272 -28.56 -8.55 -24.37
N ALA A 273 -28.15 -7.92 -25.48
CA ALA A 273 -26.84 -7.33 -25.63
C ALA A 273 -26.96 -5.80 -25.76
N GLN A 274 -26.13 -5.06 -25.03
CA GLN A 274 -26.14 -3.60 -25.03
C GLN A 274 -24.69 -3.13 -25.12
N ASN A 275 -24.20 -2.99 -26.35
CA ASN A 275 -22.83 -2.59 -26.67
C ASN A 275 -22.81 -1.23 -27.38
N ALA A 276 -21.70 -0.49 -27.28
CA ALA A 276 -21.55 0.70 -28.10
C ALA A 276 -21.37 0.29 -29.57
N VAL A 277 -21.91 1.11 -30.46
CA VAL A 277 -21.76 0.94 -31.90
C VAL A 277 -20.56 1.77 -32.31
N VAL A 278 -19.51 1.12 -32.79
CA VAL A 278 -18.28 1.82 -33.18
C VAL A 278 -18.14 1.71 -34.70
N PRO A 279 -18.03 2.84 -35.43
CA PRO A 279 -17.78 2.79 -36.86
C PRO A 279 -16.37 2.27 -37.13
N ARG A 280 -16.27 1.39 -38.12
CA ARG A 280 -15.02 0.79 -38.57
C ARG A 280 -14.92 0.87 -40.08
N TRP A 281 -13.68 0.81 -40.54
CA TRP A 281 -13.32 0.73 -41.94
C TRP A 281 -12.81 -0.69 -42.19
N LYS A 282 -13.39 -1.41 -43.16
CA LYS A 282 -12.94 -2.76 -43.49
C LYS A 282 -12.07 -2.67 -44.74
N VAL A 283 -10.77 -2.79 -44.56
CA VAL A 283 -9.79 -2.90 -45.64
C VAL A 283 -9.52 -4.39 -45.85
N LEU A 284 -9.64 -4.87 -47.09
CA LEU A 284 -9.13 -6.17 -47.47
C LEU A 284 -7.94 -5.97 -48.40
N GLU A 285 -6.76 -6.30 -47.87
CA GLU A 285 -5.50 -6.33 -48.60
C GLU A 285 -4.91 -7.74 -48.48
N VAL A 286 -4.35 -8.26 -49.57
CA VAL A 286 -3.59 -9.51 -49.52
C VAL A 286 -2.19 -9.27 -50.06
N GLN A 287 -1.20 -9.54 -49.22
CA GLN A 287 0.21 -9.48 -49.56
C GLN A 287 0.84 -10.87 -49.43
N GLN A 288 1.90 -11.16 -50.17
CA GLN A 288 2.51 -12.50 -50.20
C GLN A 288 4.03 -12.39 -50.26
N PHE A 289 4.72 -13.31 -49.60
CA PHE A 289 6.18 -13.46 -49.70
C PHE A 289 6.59 -14.93 -49.70
N ILE A 290 7.84 -15.18 -50.07
CA ILE A 290 8.47 -16.49 -50.05
C ILE A 290 9.57 -16.51 -48.99
N CYS A 291 9.66 -17.59 -48.22
CA CYS A 291 10.79 -17.83 -47.31
C CYS A 291 11.35 -19.25 -47.46
N ALA A 292 12.65 -19.37 -47.71
CA ALA A 292 13.40 -20.63 -47.78
C ALA A 292 14.59 -20.64 -46.81
N ALA A 293 14.49 -21.42 -45.74
CA ALA A 293 15.50 -21.54 -44.69
C ALA A 293 15.34 -22.86 -43.91
N ASP A 294 16.43 -23.35 -43.32
CA ASP A 294 16.47 -24.54 -42.46
C ASP A 294 17.03 -24.28 -41.05
N ALA A 295 17.53 -23.06 -40.79
CA ALA A 295 17.94 -22.58 -39.48
C ALA A 295 17.93 -21.04 -39.41
N GLY A 296 17.97 -20.51 -38.19
CA GLY A 296 18.14 -19.07 -37.94
C GLY A 296 16.84 -18.29 -37.70
N VAL A 297 16.97 -16.97 -37.76
CA VAL A 297 15.89 -16.01 -37.49
C VAL A 297 15.90 -14.85 -38.49
N PHE A 298 14.76 -14.19 -38.66
CA PHE A 298 14.62 -12.97 -39.47
C PHE A 298 13.86 -11.87 -38.72
N SER A 299 13.81 -10.67 -39.30
CA SER A 299 13.02 -9.55 -38.80
C SER A 299 11.97 -9.12 -39.81
N LEU A 300 10.84 -8.62 -39.31
CA LEU A 300 9.73 -8.07 -40.08
C LEU A 300 9.50 -6.62 -39.66
N THR A 301 9.29 -5.73 -40.62
CA THR A 301 9.00 -4.31 -40.38
C THR A 301 7.72 -3.88 -41.11
N PHE A 302 6.81 -3.24 -40.37
CA PHE A 302 5.60 -2.62 -40.91
C PHE A 302 5.36 -1.28 -40.21
N ASN A 303 5.06 -0.23 -40.97
CA ASN A 303 4.82 1.13 -40.47
C ASN A 303 5.87 1.62 -39.44
N ASN A 304 7.16 1.48 -39.78
CA ASN A 304 8.32 1.82 -38.92
C ASN A 304 8.43 1.04 -37.59
N GLN A 305 7.63 0.00 -37.37
CA GLN A 305 7.76 -0.90 -36.22
C GLN A 305 8.35 -2.22 -36.67
N THR A 306 9.30 -2.75 -35.90
CA THR A 306 10.06 -3.96 -36.26
C THR A 306 9.88 -5.04 -35.20
N VAL A 307 9.59 -6.25 -35.66
CA VAL A 307 9.62 -7.48 -34.87
C VAL A 307 10.86 -8.26 -35.28
N SER A 308 11.80 -8.44 -34.36
CA SER A 308 13.04 -9.19 -34.59
C SER A 308 12.98 -10.60 -34.04
N LYS A 309 13.93 -11.45 -34.48
CA LYS A 309 14.12 -12.83 -34.03
C LYS A 309 12.93 -13.75 -34.34
N ILE A 310 12.24 -13.55 -35.46
CA ILE A 310 11.21 -14.47 -35.91
C ILE A 310 11.91 -15.77 -36.34
N PRO A 311 11.65 -16.92 -35.68
CA PRO A 311 12.36 -18.15 -36.01
C PRO A 311 11.88 -18.69 -37.35
N PHE A 312 12.82 -19.24 -38.14
CA PHE A 312 12.51 -19.79 -39.47
C PHE A 312 11.38 -20.85 -39.43
N ASN A 313 11.33 -21.63 -38.34
CA ASN A 313 10.36 -22.68 -38.11
C ASN A 313 9.12 -22.22 -37.34
N ALA A 314 8.84 -20.91 -37.25
CA ALA A 314 7.61 -20.42 -36.64
C ALA A 314 6.39 -21.04 -37.33
N ASP A 315 5.49 -21.64 -36.56
CA ASP A 315 4.16 -21.99 -37.06
C ASP A 315 3.28 -20.74 -37.18
N VAL A 316 2.09 -20.91 -37.77
CA VAL A 316 1.14 -19.80 -38.00
C VAL A 316 0.80 -19.06 -36.71
N ASN A 317 0.59 -19.78 -35.60
CA ASN A 317 0.20 -19.16 -34.32
C ASN A 317 1.36 -18.37 -33.70
N THR A 318 2.56 -18.94 -33.74
CA THR A 318 3.78 -18.30 -33.25
C THR A 318 4.11 -17.06 -34.07
N PHE A 319 3.99 -17.15 -35.40
CA PHE A 319 4.19 -16.02 -36.29
C PHE A 319 3.16 -14.91 -36.04
N LEU A 320 1.88 -15.25 -35.94
CA LEU A 320 0.81 -14.30 -35.60
C LEU A 320 1.05 -13.64 -34.24
N ALA A 321 1.44 -14.39 -33.20
CA ALA A 321 1.73 -13.83 -31.88
C ALA A 321 2.92 -12.85 -31.88
N LEU A 322 3.92 -13.09 -32.73
CA LEU A 322 5.06 -12.20 -32.91
C LEU A 322 4.68 -10.93 -33.67
N VAL A 323 3.90 -11.08 -34.76
CA VAL A 323 3.48 -9.95 -35.62
C VAL A 323 2.39 -9.09 -34.97
N ALA A 324 1.54 -9.67 -34.12
CA ALA A 324 0.54 -8.93 -33.34
C ALA A 324 1.17 -7.85 -32.42
N LYS A 325 2.48 -7.89 -32.18
CA LYS A 325 3.21 -6.86 -31.42
C LYS A 325 3.30 -5.50 -32.12
N ILE A 326 2.98 -5.40 -33.42
CA ILE A 326 2.89 -4.12 -34.13
C ILE A 326 1.41 -3.69 -34.21
N PRO A 327 0.97 -2.72 -33.38
CA PRO A 327 -0.46 -2.37 -33.24
C PRO A 327 -1.11 -1.88 -34.53
N ALA A 328 -0.31 -1.46 -35.51
CA ALA A 328 -0.80 -0.98 -36.79
C ALA A 328 -1.42 -2.09 -37.68
N ILE A 329 -1.10 -3.37 -37.45
CA ILE A 329 -1.53 -4.51 -38.29
C ILE A 329 -2.96 -4.98 -37.99
N GLY A 330 -3.57 -4.56 -36.87
CA GLY A 330 -4.96 -4.93 -36.52
C GLY A 330 -5.19 -6.45 -36.58
N ALA A 331 -6.08 -6.93 -37.45
CA ALA A 331 -6.29 -8.37 -37.68
C ALA A 331 -5.63 -8.87 -38.98
N LEU A 332 -4.92 -9.99 -38.85
CA LEU A 332 -4.12 -10.61 -39.91
C LEU A 332 -4.40 -12.12 -39.96
N ASP A 333 -4.81 -12.62 -41.14
CA ASP A 333 -4.90 -14.05 -41.43
C ASP A 333 -3.67 -14.50 -42.23
N VAL A 334 -3.12 -15.67 -41.88
CA VAL A 334 -1.93 -16.21 -42.55
C VAL A 334 -2.21 -17.60 -43.10
N THR A 335 -1.94 -17.80 -44.39
CA THR A 335 -2.01 -19.12 -45.03
C THR A 335 -0.68 -19.51 -45.66
N LEU A 336 -0.37 -20.82 -45.59
CA LEU A 336 0.88 -21.39 -46.07
C LEU A 336 0.62 -22.30 -47.27
N ALA A 337 1.46 -22.22 -48.30
CA ALA A 337 1.44 -23.13 -49.45
C ALA A 337 2.85 -23.68 -49.76
N PRO A 338 2.96 -24.93 -50.27
CA PRO A 338 1.87 -25.86 -50.64
C PRO A 338 1.16 -26.49 -49.42
N SER A 339 -0.02 -27.08 -49.65
CA SER A 339 -0.86 -27.67 -48.60
C SER A 339 -0.12 -28.76 -47.81
N GLY A 340 -0.21 -28.71 -46.48
CA GLY A 340 0.53 -29.60 -45.57
C GLY A 340 1.81 -28.97 -44.96
N THR A 341 2.18 -27.75 -45.35
CA THR A 341 3.28 -26.99 -44.74
C THR A 341 2.87 -26.41 -43.38
N THR A 342 3.72 -26.55 -42.35
CA THR A 342 3.40 -26.13 -40.97
C THR A 342 4.20 -24.90 -40.49
N THR A 343 5.22 -24.46 -41.23
CA THR A 343 6.14 -23.40 -40.82
C THR A 343 6.28 -22.30 -41.88
N VAL A 344 6.54 -21.06 -41.43
CA VAL A 344 6.65 -19.89 -42.31
C VAL A 344 7.85 -19.93 -43.25
N CYS A 345 8.94 -20.62 -42.89
CA CYS A 345 10.04 -20.94 -43.80
C CYS A 345 10.24 -22.46 -43.84
N SER A 346 10.73 -22.96 -44.97
CA SER A 346 11.15 -24.36 -45.13
C SER A 346 12.33 -24.47 -46.08
N ALA A 347 13.08 -25.57 -46.03
CA ALA A 347 14.20 -25.77 -46.96
C ALA A 347 13.78 -25.80 -48.43
N ALA A 348 12.53 -26.16 -48.73
CA ALA A 348 11.96 -26.19 -50.08
C ALA A 348 11.36 -24.83 -50.51
N GLY A 349 11.27 -23.86 -49.60
CA GLY A 349 10.56 -22.60 -49.80
C GLY A 349 9.08 -22.72 -49.45
N THR A 350 8.61 -21.81 -48.59
CA THR A 350 7.20 -21.67 -48.23
C THR A 350 6.63 -20.39 -48.84
N TYR A 351 5.47 -20.48 -49.47
CA TYR A 351 4.68 -19.32 -49.87
C TYR A 351 3.79 -18.91 -48.70
N VAL A 352 4.01 -17.72 -48.16
CA VAL A 352 3.25 -17.16 -47.04
C VAL A 352 2.33 -16.06 -47.55
N THR A 353 1.03 -16.25 -47.40
CA THR A 353 0.01 -15.26 -47.76
C THR A 353 -0.46 -14.55 -46.50
N LEU A 354 -0.29 -13.24 -46.47
CA LEU A 354 -0.74 -12.32 -45.44
C LEU A 354 -2.04 -11.65 -45.90
N ARG A 355 -3.14 -11.87 -45.19
CA ARG A 355 -4.44 -11.24 -45.45
C ARG A 355 -4.78 -10.29 -44.31
N PHE A 356 -4.75 -8.99 -44.58
CA PHE A 356 -5.18 -7.98 -43.63
C PHE A 356 -6.70 -7.93 -43.64
N THR A 357 -7.32 -8.27 -42.51
CA THR A 357 -8.78 -8.40 -42.38
C THR A 357 -9.43 -7.26 -41.61
N GLU A 358 -8.68 -6.59 -40.73
CA GLU A 358 -9.13 -5.42 -39.99
C GLU A 358 -7.97 -4.43 -39.80
N LEU A 359 -7.86 -3.39 -40.63
CA LEU A 359 -6.93 -2.28 -40.41
C LEU A 359 -7.68 -1.08 -39.83
N LEU A 360 -7.21 -0.61 -38.66
CA LEU A 360 -7.94 0.35 -37.83
C LEU A 360 -7.51 1.82 -38.06
N HIS A 361 -6.50 2.07 -38.89
CA HIS A 361 -5.93 3.41 -39.11
C HIS A 361 -6.23 3.96 -40.52
N ARG A 362 -6.56 5.26 -40.63
CA ARG A 362 -6.93 5.87 -41.91
C ARG A 362 -5.79 5.90 -42.94
N ASP A 363 -4.54 5.94 -42.48
CA ASP A 363 -3.38 5.95 -43.38
C ASP A 363 -3.25 4.67 -44.24
N PHE A 364 -4.02 3.63 -43.92
CA PHE A 364 -4.08 2.37 -44.67
C PHE A 364 -5.35 2.26 -45.55
N PHE A 365 -6.03 3.37 -45.82
CA PHE A 365 -7.10 3.41 -46.82
C PHE A 365 -6.53 3.32 -48.23
N GLY A 366 -7.04 2.37 -49.01
CA GLY A 366 -6.50 2.07 -50.33
C GLY A 366 -5.33 1.12 -50.20
N ASP A 367 -4.15 1.54 -50.64
CA ASP A 367 -2.96 0.69 -50.77
C ASP A 367 -2.22 0.56 -49.42
N VAL A 368 -2.17 -0.66 -48.87
CA VAL A 368 -1.47 -0.94 -47.61
C VAL A 368 0.03 -1.06 -47.90
N PRO A 369 0.92 -0.39 -47.15
CA PRO A 369 2.36 -0.49 -47.37
C PRO A 369 2.85 -1.94 -47.34
N ALA A 370 3.80 -2.28 -48.20
CA ALA A 370 4.42 -3.60 -48.21
C ALA A 370 5.10 -3.87 -46.86
N VAL A 371 4.92 -5.09 -46.34
CA VAL A 371 5.70 -5.58 -45.20
C VAL A 371 7.11 -5.87 -45.69
N THR A 372 8.10 -5.35 -44.98
CA THR A 372 9.52 -5.52 -45.35
C THR A 372 10.21 -6.49 -44.40
N PHE A 373 11.23 -7.18 -44.88
CA PHE A 373 11.95 -8.20 -44.13
C PHE A 373 13.45 -7.95 -44.11
N SER A 374 14.11 -8.46 -43.08
CA SER A 374 15.58 -8.48 -43.00
C SER A 374 16.07 -9.84 -42.52
N LYS A 375 17.01 -10.42 -43.27
CA LYS A 375 17.75 -11.63 -42.88
C LYS A 375 18.96 -11.35 -41.99
N LEU A 376 19.20 -10.08 -41.63
CA LEU A 376 20.35 -9.65 -40.83
C LEU A 376 19.97 -9.49 -39.35
N ASP A 377 20.93 -9.73 -38.45
CA ASP A 377 20.82 -9.36 -37.04
C ASP A 377 21.10 -7.87 -36.81
N ALA A 378 20.96 -7.42 -35.55
CA ALA A 378 21.19 -6.02 -35.16
C ALA A 378 22.65 -5.54 -35.37
N LYS A 379 23.58 -6.45 -35.70
CA LYS A 379 24.99 -6.14 -36.01
C LYS A 379 25.28 -6.23 -37.52
N GLY A 380 24.27 -6.50 -38.34
CA GLY A 380 24.40 -6.61 -39.80
C GLY A 380 24.93 -7.96 -40.30
N LEU A 381 24.96 -8.99 -39.45
CA LEU A 381 25.37 -10.36 -39.82
C LEU A 381 24.17 -11.18 -40.27
N VAL A 382 24.36 -12.09 -41.23
CA VAL A 382 23.30 -12.99 -41.70
C VAL A 382 22.86 -13.91 -40.57
N ALA A 383 21.58 -13.85 -40.24
CA ALA A 383 20.95 -14.58 -39.15
C ALA A 383 19.98 -15.67 -39.62
N LEU A 384 19.62 -15.70 -40.91
CA LEU A 384 18.78 -16.71 -41.55
C LEU A 384 19.62 -17.54 -42.53
N THR A 385 19.58 -18.87 -42.42
CA THR A 385 20.46 -19.78 -43.18
C THR A 385 19.69 -20.89 -43.90
N LEU A 386 20.25 -21.35 -45.02
CA LEU A 386 19.80 -22.53 -45.77
C LEU A 386 21.02 -23.40 -46.08
N GLY A 387 21.17 -24.52 -45.37
CA GLY A 387 22.35 -25.38 -45.44
C GLY A 387 23.63 -24.65 -45.01
N ALA A 388 24.63 -24.57 -45.88
CA ALA A 388 25.89 -23.86 -45.63
C ALA A 388 25.89 -22.40 -46.14
N GLY A 389 24.77 -21.91 -46.67
CA GLY A 389 24.63 -20.57 -47.24
C GLY A 389 23.53 -19.73 -46.58
N ASP A 390 23.35 -18.52 -47.11
CA ASP A 390 22.30 -17.61 -46.69
C ASP A 390 20.91 -18.18 -46.97
N GLY A 391 20.00 -18.06 -46.00
CA GLY A 391 18.58 -18.28 -46.22
C GLY A 391 18.00 -17.19 -47.12
N PHE A 392 16.89 -17.52 -47.77
CA PHE A 392 16.18 -16.62 -48.67
C PHE A 392 14.86 -16.18 -48.03
N ILE A 393 14.59 -14.90 -48.06
CA ILE A 393 13.28 -14.30 -47.80
C ILE A 393 13.15 -13.11 -48.74
N ASP A 394 11.94 -12.85 -49.26
CA ASP A 394 11.73 -11.64 -50.07
C ASP A 394 12.02 -10.39 -49.21
N ASP A 395 12.64 -9.36 -49.80
CA ASP A 395 12.96 -8.11 -49.09
C ASP A 395 11.69 -7.33 -48.70
N GLU A 396 10.63 -7.47 -49.50
CA GLU A 396 9.29 -6.95 -49.24
C GLU A 396 8.22 -7.92 -49.77
N THR A 397 7.04 -7.88 -49.16
CA THR A 397 5.89 -8.60 -49.68
C THR A 397 5.44 -8.07 -51.02
N LYS A 398 5.00 -8.97 -51.89
CA LYS A 398 4.30 -8.64 -53.13
C LYS A 398 2.81 -8.52 -52.88
N GLU A 399 2.24 -7.42 -53.32
CA GLU A 399 0.80 -7.19 -53.33
C GLU A 399 0.10 -8.17 -54.29
N VAL A 400 -0.91 -8.87 -53.78
CA VAL A 400 -1.72 -9.87 -54.52
C VAL A 400 -3.15 -9.39 -54.72
N VAL A 401 -3.71 -8.67 -53.74
CA VAL A 401 -5.00 -7.98 -53.84
C VAL A 401 -4.80 -6.57 -53.36
N LYS A 402 -4.94 -5.61 -54.28
CA LYS A 402 -4.90 -4.18 -54.02
C LYS A 402 -6.06 -3.76 -53.15
N GLY A 403 -5.82 -2.93 -52.14
CA GLY A 403 -6.81 -2.64 -51.11
C GLY A 403 -8.09 -2.06 -51.70
N VAL A 404 -9.09 -2.94 -51.80
CA VAL A 404 -10.42 -2.60 -52.29
C VAL A 404 -11.31 -2.30 -51.09
N ASP A 405 -11.92 -1.12 -51.10
CA ASP A 405 -12.99 -0.79 -50.16
C ASP A 405 -14.20 -1.70 -50.41
N THR A 406 -14.55 -2.45 -49.36
CA THR A 406 -15.78 -3.23 -49.15
C THR A 406 -16.68 -3.44 -50.36
N CYS A 407 -16.33 -4.39 -51.23
CA CYS A 407 -17.27 -4.88 -52.24
C CYS A 407 -18.46 -5.53 -51.52
N ARG A 408 -19.67 -5.08 -51.86
CA ARG A 408 -20.92 -5.56 -51.25
C ARG A 408 -21.13 -7.07 -51.45
N VAL A 409 -20.89 -7.54 -52.67
CA VAL A 409 -20.87 -8.93 -53.18
C VAL A 409 -20.26 -8.83 -54.60
N VAL A 410 -19.26 -9.65 -54.95
CA VAL A 410 -18.73 -9.73 -56.33
C VAL A 410 -19.77 -10.42 -57.23
N GLU A 411 -20.28 -11.56 -56.78
CA GLU A 411 -21.37 -12.29 -57.44
C GLU A 411 -22.17 -13.12 -56.42
N GLN A 412 -23.43 -13.43 -56.70
CA GLN A 412 -24.21 -14.36 -55.91
C GLN A 412 -24.78 -15.46 -56.79
N GLN A 413 -24.55 -16.70 -56.38
CA GLN A 413 -25.11 -17.89 -57.03
C GLN A 413 -25.89 -18.71 -56.01
N ALA A 414 -27.01 -19.33 -56.41
CA ALA A 414 -27.84 -20.11 -55.50
C ALA A 414 -28.33 -21.43 -56.12
N PHE A 415 -28.51 -22.44 -55.27
CA PHE A 415 -29.10 -23.73 -55.63
C PHE A 415 -29.96 -24.27 -54.49
N GLU A 416 -30.93 -25.12 -54.83
CA GLU A 416 -31.85 -25.74 -53.88
C GLU A 416 -31.40 -27.18 -53.57
N CYS A 417 -31.25 -27.52 -52.29
CA CYS A 417 -30.93 -28.89 -51.86
C CYS A 417 -32.09 -29.51 -51.07
N ALA A 418 -32.65 -30.61 -51.59
CA ALA A 418 -33.65 -31.41 -50.90
C ALA A 418 -33.15 -32.84 -50.63
N ALA A 419 -32.77 -33.15 -49.38
CA ALA A 419 -32.22 -34.44 -48.97
C ALA A 419 -32.46 -34.72 -47.48
N THR A 420 -32.44 -36.01 -47.10
CA THR A 420 -32.53 -36.50 -45.71
C THR A 420 -31.24 -37.13 -45.21
N SER A 421 -30.31 -37.47 -46.11
CA SER A 421 -29.00 -38.06 -45.81
C SER A 421 -28.08 -38.02 -47.03
N GLY A 422 -26.78 -38.32 -46.84
CA GLY A 422 -25.80 -38.46 -47.92
C GLY A 422 -24.92 -37.23 -48.10
N ASN A 423 -24.11 -37.23 -49.16
CA ASN A 423 -23.15 -36.17 -49.48
C ASN A 423 -23.36 -35.60 -50.89
N PHE A 424 -22.90 -34.37 -51.10
CA PHE A 424 -22.81 -33.71 -52.39
C PHE A 424 -21.40 -33.15 -52.63
N ALA A 425 -21.16 -32.67 -53.85
CA ALA A 425 -19.94 -31.98 -54.21
C ALA A 425 -20.23 -30.68 -54.96
N LEU A 426 -19.29 -29.73 -54.90
CA LEU A 426 -19.32 -28.48 -55.67
C LEU A 426 -18.06 -28.41 -56.53
N THR A 427 -18.18 -27.95 -57.77
CA THR A 427 -17.06 -27.76 -58.70
C THR A 427 -17.02 -26.31 -59.16
N PHE A 428 -15.84 -25.69 -59.10
CA PHE A 428 -15.62 -24.28 -59.36
C PHE A 428 -14.90 -24.05 -60.71
N GLU A 429 -14.77 -22.78 -61.12
CA GLU A 429 -14.30 -22.38 -62.45
C GLU A 429 -12.90 -22.91 -62.80
N ASP A 430 -12.01 -22.95 -61.81
CA ASP A 430 -10.64 -23.47 -61.93
C ASP A 430 -10.58 -25.01 -62.00
N GLY A 431 -11.73 -25.68 -62.01
CA GLY A 431 -11.87 -27.13 -61.97
C GLY A 431 -11.73 -27.71 -60.56
N THR A 432 -11.51 -26.88 -59.53
CA THR A 432 -11.41 -27.34 -58.15
C THR A 432 -12.74 -27.93 -57.69
N ARG A 433 -12.67 -29.14 -57.14
CA ARG A 433 -13.85 -29.89 -56.66
C ARG A 433 -13.82 -30.08 -55.15
N VAL A 434 -14.84 -29.57 -54.48
CA VAL A 434 -15.08 -29.71 -53.05
C VAL A 434 -16.08 -30.86 -52.84
N SER A 435 -15.58 -32.05 -52.53
CA SER A 435 -16.39 -33.28 -52.38
C SER A 435 -16.64 -33.69 -50.94
N GLY A 436 -17.58 -34.62 -50.73
CA GLY A 436 -17.90 -35.16 -49.40
C GLY A 436 -18.55 -34.12 -48.48
N LEU A 437 -19.35 -33.21 -49.04
CA LEU A 437 -20.11 -32.23 -48.28
C LEU A 437 -21.39 -32.91 -47.76
N PRO A 438 -21.56 -33.09 -46.45
CA PRO A 438 -22.73 -33.79 -45.94
C PRO A 438 -24.00 -32.95 -46.10
N PHE A 439 -25.14 -33.62 -46.25
CA PHE A 439 -26.45 -32.96 -46.44
C PHE A 439 -26.78 -31.98 -45.30
N ASP A 440 -26.23 -32.20 -44.11
CA ASP A 440 -26.41 -31.40 -42.90
C ASP A 440 -25.25 -30.44 -42.61
N VAL A 441 -24.35 -30.21 -43.58
CA VAL A 441 -23.24 -29.26 -43.42
C VAL A 441 -23.76 -27.88 -43.00
N SER A 442 -23.13 -27.28 -41.98
CA SER A 442 -23.45 -25.92 -41.55
C SER A 442 -22.90 -24.90 -42.55
N ALA A 443 -23.52 -23.71 -42.61
CA ALA A 443 -23.06 -22.63 -43.48
C ALA A 443 -21.59 -22.23 -43.22
N GLU A 444 -21.18 -22.20 -41.95
CA GLU A 444 -19.80 -21.89 -41.54
C GLU A 444 -18.80 -22.96 -42.02
N LEU A 445 -19.14 -24.24 -41.83
CA LEU A 445 -18.27 -25.34 -42.25
C LEU A 445 -18.21 -25.45 -43.79
N LEU A 446 -19.31 -25.19 -44.48
CA LEU A 446 -19.35 -25.15 -45.94
C LEU A 446 -18.48 -23.99 -46.47
N ARG A 447 -18.59 -22.79 -45.88
CA ARG A 447 -17.71 -21.65 -46.16
C ARG A 447 -16.25 -22.01 -45.99
N ALA A 448 -15.88 -22.56 -44.82
CA ALA A 448 -14.50 -22.93 -44.52
C ALA A 448 -13.94 -23.97 -45.51
N LYS A 449 -14.74 -24.99 -45.87
CA LYS A 449 -14.35 -26.02 -46.84
C LYS A 449 -14.14 -25.46 -48.25
N ILE A 450 -14.97 -24.50 -48.68
CA ILE A 450 -14.81 -23.86 -50.00
C ILE A 450 -13.56 -22.98 -50.01
N LEU A 451 -13.38 -22.11 -49.01
CA LEU A 451 -12.21 -21.22 -48.91
C LEU A 451 -10.88 -21.99 -48.80
N ALA A 452 -10.89 -23.13 -48.11
CA ALA A 452 -9.70 -23.98 -48.00
C ALA A 452 -9.34 -24.69 -49.32
N ALA A 453 -10.33 -24.95 -50.18
CA ALA A 453 -10.13 -25.72 -51.40
C ALA A 453 -9.89 -24.84 -52.63
N VAL A 454 -10.62 -23.73 -52.76
CA VAL A 454 -10.68 -22.92 -53.99
C VAL A 454 -9.83 -21.66 -53.85
N ALA A 455 -8.59 -21.72 -54.33
CA ALA A 455 -7.56 -20.70 -54.06
C ALA A 455 -7.89 -19.30 -54.60
N TYR A 456 -8.68 -19.21 -55.67
CA TYR A 456 -9.09 -17.94 -56.24
C TYR A 456 -10.23 -17.29 -55.45
N ILE A 457 -10.98 -18.00 -54.60
CA ILE A 457 -12.00 -17.39 -53.75
C ILE A 457 -11.31 -16.93 -52.46
N VAL A 458 -11.24 -15.62 -52.25
CA VAL A 458 -10.60 -15.01 -51.08
C VAL A 458 -11.60 -14.89 -49.93
N ASP A 459 -12.87 -14.57 -50.23
CA ASP A 459 -13.94 -14.50 -49.24
C ASP A 459 -15.30 -14.84 -49.87
N LEU A 460 -16.16 -15.46 -49.07
CA LEU A 460 -17.46 -16.01 -49.47
C LEU A 460 -18.38 -16.03 -48.26
N ASP A 461 -19.62 -15.60 -48.43
CA ASP A 461 -20.71 -15.81 -47.47
C ASP A 461 -21.62 -16.94 -47.96
N VAL A 462 -22.07 -17.78 -47.02
CA VAL A 462 -22.99 -18.88 -47.27
C VAL A 462 -24.25 -18.66 -46.45
N VAL A 463 -25.42 -18.63 -47.09
CA VAL A 463 -26.71 -18.41 -46.42
C VAL A 463 -27.74 -19.43 -46.89
N TYR A 464 -28.56 -19.93 -45.96
CA TYR A 464 -29.67 -20.84 -46.21
C TYR A 464 -31.01 -20.09 -46.09
N SER A 465 -31.96 -20.33 -47.00
CA SER A 465 -33.21 -19.54 -47.15
C SER A 465 -34.17 -19.52 -45.95
N ASP A 466 -34.02 -20.44 -45.01
CA ASP A 466 -34.89 -20.66 -43.86
C ASP A 466 -34.24 -20.24 -42.53
N ARG A 467 -33.05 -19.61 -42.56
CA ARG A 467 -32.13 -19.53 -41.40
C ARG A 467 -31.84 -20.93 -40.81
N GLY A 468 -32.02 -21.99 -41.60
CA GLY A 468 -31.82 -23.36 -41.17
C GLY A 468 -30.37 -23.62 -40.80
N ALA A 469 -30.16 -24.57 -39.89
CA ALA A 469 -28.81 -24.96 -39.44
C ALA A 469 -28.05 -25.86 -40.44
N VAL A 470 -28.73 -26.33 -41.50
CA VAL A 470 -28.28 -27.43 -42.37
C VAL A 470 -28.49 -27.13 -43.84
N ALA A 471 -27.62 -27.65 -44.69
CA ALA A 471 -27.62 -27.35 -46.13
C ALA A 471 -28.82 -27.90 -46.91
N CYS A 472 -29.38 -29.05 -46.49
CA CYS A 472 -30.48 -29.72 -47.18
C CYS A 472 -31.62 -30.05 -46.22
N SER A 473 -32.87 -29.91 -46.68
CA SER A 473 -34.07 -30.29 -45.92
C SER A 473 -35.07 -31.08 -46.78
N VAL A 474 -36.10 -31.69 -46.15
CA VAL A 474 -37.16 -32.42 -46.89
C VAL A 474 -37.98 -31.49 -47.79
N ALA A 475 -38.08 -30.21 -47.43
CA ALA A 475 -38.85 -29.21 -48.18
C ALA A 475 -38.01 -28.52 -49.28
N GLY A 476 -36.70 -28.75 -49.32
CA GLY A 476 -35.75 -27.99 -50.12
C GLY A 476 -35.25 -26.77 -49.36
N THR A 477 -33.93 -26.64 -49.24
CA THR A 477 -33.25 -25.48 -48.67
C THR A 477 -32.47 -24.79 -49.78
N THR A 478 -32.71 -23.50 -50.00
CA THR A 478 -31.92 -22.72 -50.98
C THR A 478 -30.60 -22.32 -50.32
N ILE A 479 -29.52 -22.89 -50.82
CA ILE A 479 -28.15 -22.54 -50.49
C ILE A 479 -27.74 -21.40 -51.40
N THR A 480 -27.35 -20.29 -50.78
CA THR A 480 -26.85 -19.10 -51.45
C THR A 480 -25.37 -18.94 -51.16
N LEU A 481 -24.56 -18.90 -52.22
CA LEU A 481 -23.14 -18.56 -52.19
C LEU A 481 -23.00 -17.10 -52.65
N SER A 482 -22.58 -16.22 -51.75
CA SER A 482 -22.29 -14.81 -52.07
C SER A 482 -20.79 -14.64 -52.08
N PHE A 483 -20.17 -14.59 -53.26
CA PHE A 483 -18.74 -14.41 -53.42
C PHE A 483 -18.40 -12.99 -52.99
N VAL A 484 -17.74 -12.86 -51.84
CA VAL A 484 -17.43 -11.56 -51.24
C VAL A 484 -16.17 -10.99 -51.89
N VAL A 485 -15.14 -11.82 -52.11
CA VAL A 485 -13.94 -11.48 -52.89
C VAL A 485 -13.42 -12.71 -53.62
N ALA A 486 -13.12 -12.56 -54.92
CA ALA A 486 -12.49 -13.58 -55.74
C ALA A 486 -11.35 -12.98 -56.59
N ARG A 487 -10.21 -13.67 -56.67
CA ARG A 487 -9.07 -13.40 -57.55
C ARG A 487 -9.47 -13.76 -58.98
N THR A 488 -10.11 -12.87 -59.72
CA THR A 488 -10.39 -13.12 -61.14
C THR A 488 -9.52 -12.26 -62.03
N THR A 489 -8.94 -12.90 -63.05
CA THR A 489 -8.42 -12.24 -64.26
C THR A 489 -9.25 -12.68 -65.46
N GLY A 490 -10.59 -12.68 -65.32
CA GLY A 490 -11.46 -12.90 -66.48
C GLY A 490 -11.10 -11.90 -67.59
N ALA A 491 -11.28 -12.27 -68.86
CA ALA A 491 -10.86 -11.48 -70.02
C ALA A 491 -11.46 -10.05 -70.10
N ARG A 492 -12.33 -9.66 -69.16
CA ARG A 492 -12.97 -8.35 -69.03
C ARG A 492 -12.79 -7.65 -67.68
N GLY A 493 -12.26 -8.33 -66.65
CA GLY A 493 -12.03 -7.73 -65.32
C GLY A 493 -13.28 -7.13 -64.64
N ASP A 494 -14.47 -7.64 -64.94
CA ASP A 494 -15.77 -7.08 -64.55
C ASP A 494 -16.44 -7.79 -63.35
N GLY A 495 -15.83 -8.86 -62.82
CA GLY A 495 -16.30 -9.54 -61.61
C GLY A 495 -17.37 -10.62 -61.85
N ASP A 496 -17.52 -11.10 -63.08
CA ASP A 496 -18.42 -12.21 -63.46
C ASP A 496 -17.68 -13.56 -63.36
N LEU A 497 -18.02 -14.39 -62.37
CA LEU A 497 -17.53 -15.75 -62.13
C LEU A 497 -18.32 -16.77 -62.95
N ALA A 498 -17.67 -17.88 -63.32
CA ALA A 498 -18.41 -18.99 -63.90
C ALA A 498 -19.37 -19.64 -62.89
N GLU A 499 -20.46 -20.20 -63.40
CA GLU A 499 -21.43 -20.96 -62.60
C GLU A 499 -20.73 -22.12 -61.87
N VAL A 500 -20.88 -22.16 -60.54
CA VAL A 500 -20.51 -23.32 -59.74
C VAL A 500 -21.42 -24.48 -60.11
N LEU A 501 -20.83 -25.66 -60.26
CA LEU A 501 -21.56 -26.87 -60.62
C LEU A 501 -21.75 -27.74 -59.38
N ALA A 502 -23.00 -28.05 -59.07
CA ALA A 502 -23.33 -28.89 -57.93
C ALA A 502 -23.60 -30.34 -58.39
N ASP A 503 -22.94 -31.30 -57.73
CA ASP A 503 -23.04 -32.73 -58.02
C ASP A 503 -23.67 -33.48 -56.84
N ARG A 504 -24.95 -33.83 -57.01
CA ARG A 504 -25.75 -34.61 -56.05
C ARG A 504 -25.28 -36.05 -55.85
N THR A 505 -24.52 -36.60 -56.81
CA THR A 505 -24.07 -37.99 -56.75
C THR A 505 -22.75 -38.13 -56.00
N ASN A 506 -22.08 -37.00 -55.72
CA ASN A 506 -20.74 -36.97 -55.15
C ASN A 506 -19.80 -37.95 -55.89
N SER A 507 -19.75 -37.86 -57.24
CA SER A 507 -19.03 -38.79 -58.13
C SER A 507 -19.52 -40.24 -58.14
N GLY A 508 -20.77 -40.49 -57.74
CA GLY A 508 -21.32 -41.84 -57.64
C GLY A 508 -20.99 -42.57 -56.34
N ALA A 509 -20.48 -41.87 -55.33
CA ALA A 509 -20.19 -42.41 -53.99
C ALA A 509 -20.99 -41.65 -52.91
N ASP A 510 -21.87 -42.36 -52.20
CA ASP A 510 -22.65 -41.85 -51.06
C ASP A 510 -23.41 -40.54 -51.33
N GLY A 511 -24.01 -40.44 -52.52
CA GLY A 511 -24.78 -39.27 -52.97
C GLY A 511 -26.01 -38.97 -52.11
N LEU A 512 -26.61 -37.80 -52.35
CA LEU A 512 -27.79 -37.34 -51.62
C LEU A 512 -28.98 -38.30 -51.78
N THR A 513 -29.67 -38.58 -50.67
CA THR A 513 -30.85 -39.45 -50.59
C THR A 513 -32.04 -38.68 -50.01
N HIS A 514 -33.26 -38.96 -50.48
CA HIS A 514 -34.48 -38.27 -50.07
C HIS A 514 -35.68 -39.22 -50.01
N ILE A 515 -36.64 -38.95 -49.12
CA ILE A 515 -37.80 -39.82 -48.84
C ILE A 515 -39.00 -39.63 -49.80
N SER A 516 -38.96 -38.68 -50.74
CA SER A 516 -40.09 -38.35 -51.65
C SER A 516 -39.69 -38.29 -53.13
N ASN A 517 -40.62 -38.69 -54.01
CA ASN A 517 -40.49 -38.76 -55.48
C ASN A 517 -40.43 -37.38 -56.18
N ARG A 518 -40.35 -36.27 -55.44
CA ARG A 518 -40.25 -34.90 -55.98
C ARG A 518 -38.89 -34.25 -55.66
N LEU A 519 -37.81 -35.00 -55.88
CA LEU A 519 -36.45 -34.58 -55.57
C LEU A 519 -36.03 -33.41 -56.50
N LYS A 520 -36.05 -32.19 -55.97
CA LYS A 520 -35.52 -31.00 -56.63
C LYS A 520 -34.07 -30.79 -56.21
N PHE A 521 -33.17 -31.14 -57.13
CA PHE A 521 -31.86 -30.53 -57.21
C PHE A 521 -31.92 -29.76 -58.54
N PRO A 522 -31.84 -28.41 -58.54
CA PRO A 522 -31.81 -27.68 -59.80
C PRO A 522 -30.64 -28.24 -60.61
N THR A 523 -30.96 -28.61 -61.83
CA THR A 523 -30.11 -29.36 -62.76
C THR A 523 -28.71 -28.75 -62.87
N ALA A 524 -27.71 -29.39 -62.25
CA ALA A 524 -26.25 -29.24 -62.44
C ALA A 524 -25.61 -27.84 -62.36
N ALA A 525 -26.37 -26.75 -62.45
CA ALA A 525 -25.91 -25.37 -62.49
C ALA A 525 -26.61 -24.57 -61.39
N LEU A 526 -25.81 -23.82 -60.62
CA LEU A 526 -26.36 -22.80 -59.73
C LEU A 526 -27.05 -21.70 -60.56
N THR A 527 -28.14 -21.14 -60.05
CA THR A 527 -28.78 -19.96 -60.64
C THR A 527 -28.01 -18.72 -60.22
N GLU A 528 -27.50 -17.95 -61.19
CA GLU A 528 -26.93 -16.61 -60.98
C GLU A 528 -28.03 -15.67 -60.43
N VAL A 529 -27.88 -15.23 -59.19
CA VAL A 529 -28.83 -14.35 -58.47
C VAL A 529 -28.44 -12.88 -58.62
N VAL A 530 -27.13 -12.59 -58.65
CA VAL A 530 -26.58 -11.24 -58.85
C VAL A 530 -25.37 -11.36 -59.76
N ARG A 531 -25.45 -10.75 -60.95
CA ARG A 531 -24.36 -10.66 -61.93
C ARG A 531 -23.26 -9.70 -61.48
N GLY A 532 -22.01 -10.05 -61.77
CA GLY A 532 -20.78 -9.33 -61.43
C GLY A 532 -20.96 -7.83 -61.19
N VAL A 533 -20.70 -7.37 -59.95
CA VAL A 533 -20.81 -5.95 -59.57
C VAL A 533 -19.42 -5.35 -59.40
N THR A 534 -19.15 -4.22 -60.06
CA THR A 534 -17.93 -3.43 -59.83
C THR A 534 -17.97 -2.81 -58.44
N CYS A 535 -16.93 -3.04 -57.63
CA CYS A 535 -16.77 -2.43 -56.31
C CYS A 535 -16.92 -0.90 -56.41
N VAL A 536 -17.73 -0.30 -55.54
CA VAL A 536 -18.05 1.13 -55.60
C VAL A 536 -16.78 1.91 -55.20
N PRO A 537 -16.11 2.62 -56.12
CA PRO A 537 -14.90 3.34 -55.76
C PRO A 537 -15.21 4.46 -54.78
N LEU A 538 -14.33 4.64 -53.81
CA LEU A 538 -14.39 5.69 -52.79
C LEU A 538 -14.31 7.09 -53.45
N ASP A 539 -15.19 8.00 -53.02
CA ASP A 539 -15.06 9.42 -53.36
C ASP A 539 -13.88 10.02 -52.55
N GLN A 540 -12.89 10.63 -53.19
CA GLN A 540 -11.61 11.02 -52.58
C GLN A 540 -11.69 12.25 -51.63
N THR A 541 -12.88 12.61 -51.14
CA THR A 541 -13.14 13.92 -50.51
C THR A 541 -13.52 13.81 -49.03
N PHE A 542 -12.54 13.81 -48.12
CA PHE A 542 -12.76 13.63 -46.67
C PHE A 542 -12.05 14.66 -45.81
N SER A 543 -12.74 15.10 -44.75
CA SER A 543 -12.27 15.99 -43.67
C SER A 543 -10.77 15.97 -43.46
N ALA A 544 -10.16 17.15 -43.42
CA ALA A 544 -8.76 17.37 -43.07
C ALA A 544 -8.38 16.80 -41.68
N ASP A 545 -9.35 16.60 -40.78
CA ASP A 545 -9.18 15.88 -39.53
C ASP A 545 -9.77 14.46 -39.63
N PRO A 546 -8.93 13.42 -39.79
CA PRO A 546 -9.35 12.04 -40.01
C PRO A 546 -10.01 11.40 -38.79
N THR A 547 -9.70 11.86 -37.57
CA THR A 547 -10.24 11.28 -36.33
C THR A 547 -11.70 11.67 -36.07
N ASN A 548 -12.18 12.71 -36.74
CA ASN A 548 -13.53 13.26 -36.64
C ASN A 548 -14.41 12.99 -37.88
N GLN A 549 -13.95 12.11 -38.77
CA GLN A 549 -14.60 11.82 -40.06
C GLN A 549 -15.85 10.95 -39.89
N ILE A 550 -15.79 9.91 -39.06
CA ILE A 550 -16.97 9.16 -38.64
C ILE A 550 -16.86 8.87 -37.14
N VAL A 551 -17.77 9.40 -36.35
CA VAL A 551 -17.76 9.28 -34.89
C VAL A 551 -19.10 8.73 -34.42
N ALA A 552 -19.10 7.99 -33.31
CA ALA A 552 -20.32 7.48 -32.70
C ALA A 552 -20.43 7.88 -31.21
N PRO A 553 -20.55 9.17 -30.87
CA PRO A 553 -20.76 9.59 -29.50
C PRO A 553 -21.99 8.93 -28.87
N VAL A 554 -21.82 8.49 -27.63
CA VAL A 554 -22.90 7.98 -26.78
C VAL A 554 -23.65 9.16 -26.18
N LEU A 555 -24.97 9.20 -26.38
CA LEU A 555 -25.85 10.23 -25.83
C LEU A 555 -26.53 9.79 -24.53
N SER A 556 -26.80 8.48 -24.37
CA SER A 556 -27.40 7.90 -23.17
C SER A 556 -26.87 6.49 -22.95
N GLY A 557 -26.48 6.19 -21.71
CA GLY A 557 -25.79 4.96 -21.36
C GLY A 557 -24.26 5.07 -21.38
N GLY A 558 -23.56 3.99 -21.00
CA GLY A 558 -22.11 3.96 -20.87
C GLY A 558 -21.64 4.81 -19.69
N GLY A 559 -20.81 5.81 -19.99
CA GLY A 559 -20.13 6.67 -19.02
C GLY A 559 -18.62 6.49 -19.06
N ALA A 560 -17.95 6.75 -17.96
CA ALA A 560 -16.53 6.50 -17.78
C ALA A 560 -16.24 5.89 -16.41
N PHE A 561 -15.07 5.30 -16.25
CA PHE A 561 -14.55 4.84 -14.97
C PHE A 561 -13.08 5.25 -14.83
N THR A 562 -12.54 5.21 -13.62
CA THR A 562 -11.10 5.41 -13.40
C THR A 562 -10.49 4.16 -12.80
N VAL A 563 -9.18 4.01 -13.01
CA VAL A 563 -8.37 2.96 -12.40
C VAL A 563 -7.27 3.64 -11.59
N SER A 564 -7.13 3.25 -10.33
CA SER A 564 -6.10 3.75 -9.42
C SER A 564 -5.11 2.65 -9.07
N PHE A 565 -3.82 2.98 -9.10
CA PHE A 565 -2.73 2.08 -8.74
C PHE A 565 -1.62 2.86 -8.01
N ARG A 566 -1.31 2.46 -6.77
CA ARG A 566 -0.32 3.12 -5.89
C ARG A 566 -0.49 4.65 -5.85
N ASP A 567 -1.68 5.10 -5.43
CA ASP A 567 -2.15 6.49 -5.30
C ASP A 567 -2.30 7.33 -6.58
N TYR A 568 -1.91 6.81 -7.74
CA TYR A 568 -2.16 7.49 -9.00
C TYR A 568 -3.47 7.02 -9.61
N THR A 569 -4.36 7.96 -9.88
CA THR A 569 -5.65 7.72 -10.52
C THR A 569 -5.59 8.10 -11.99
N SER A 570 -6.09 7.22 -12.85
CA SER A 570 -6.09 7.44 -14.29
C SER A 570 -6.98 8.60 -14.69
N LEU A 571 -6.74 9.16 -15.89
CA LEU A 571 -7.77 9.93 -16.57
C LEU A 571 -9.03 9.06 -16.76
N PRO A 572 -10.25 9.65 -16.80
CA PRO A 572 -11.47 8.89 -17.04
C PRO A 572 -11.39 8.06 -18.32
N ILE A 573 -11.60 6.75 -18.18
CA ILE A 573 -11.63 5.77 -19.25
C ILE A 573 -13.09 5.62 -19.70
N ALA A 574 -13.38 6.02 -20.94
CA ALA A 574 -14.72 5.85 -21.49
C ALA A 574 -15.10 4.36 -21.50
N ALA A 575 -16.33 4.03 -21.10
CA ALA A 575 -16.80 2.65 -20.95
C ALA A 575 -16.69 1.81 -22.25
N HIS A 576 -16.74 2.46 -23.42
CA HIS A 576 -16.61 1.82 -24.73
C HIS A 576 -15.16 1.76 -25.25
N SER A 577 -14.18 2.13 -24.42
CA SER A 577 -12.78 2.19 -24.82
C SER A 577 -12.28 0.82 -25.32
N PRO A 578 -11.51 0.78 -26.43
CA PRO A 578 -10.81 -0.43 -26.83
C PRO A 578 -9.59 -0.70 -25.91
N PRO A 579 -9.04 -1.93 -25.91
CA PRO A 579 -7.91 -2.30 -25.06
C PRO A 579 -6.72 -1.35 -25.16
N GLU A 580 -6.36 -0.95 -26.38
CA GLU A 580 -5.23 -0.04 -26.64
C GLU A 580 -5.41 1.35 -25.99
N ASN A 581 -6.64 1.86 -25.93
CA ASN A 581 -6.90 3.13 -25.27
C ASN A 581 -6.78 2.99 -23.75
N VAL A 582 -7.29 1.89 -23.19
CA VAL A 582 -7.14 1.57 -21.76
C VAL A 582 -5.66 1.44 -21.41
N LYS A 583 -4.90 0.66 -22.17
CA LYS A 583 -3.45 0.51 -22.04
C LYS A 583 -2.74 1.86 -22.02
N ARG A 584 -2.96 2.69 -23.04
CA ARG A 584 -2.36 4.02 -23.13
C ARG A 584 -2.70 4.89 -21.92
N ILE A 585 -3.94 4.87 -21.44
CA ILE A 585 -4.35 5.65 -20.27
C ILE A 585 -3.67 5.14 -18.99
N LEU A 586 -3.54 3.83 -18.82
CA LEU A 586 -2.85 3.24 -17.67
C LEU A 586 -1.34 3.48 -17.71
N GLU A 587 -0.71 3.45 -18.88
CA GLU A 587 0.72 3.75 -19.06
C GLU A 587 1.08 5.22 -18.80
N LEU A 588 0.09 6.11 -18.70
CA LEU A 588 0.30 7.50 -18.24
C LEU A 588 0.43 7.61 -16.71
N LEU A 589 0.09 6.55 -15.96
CA LEU A 589 0.25 6.54 -14.51
C LEU A 589 1.75 6.40 -14.16
N PRO A 590 2.33 7.28 -13.33
CA PRO A 590 3.73 7.17 -12.92
C PRO A 590 4.07 5.85 -12.19
N SER A 591 3.08 5.24 -11.54
CA SER A 591 3.22 3.95 -10.86
C SER A 591 3.22 2.74 -11.80
N VAL A 592 2.79 2.92 -13.06
CA VAL A 592 2.74 1.87 -14.07
C VAL A 592 3.96 2.00 -14.98
N GLN A 593 4.88 1.04 -14.91
CA GLN A 593 6.08 1.01 -15.74
C GLN A 593 5.81 0.39 -17.12
N GLY A 594 4.70 -0.34 -17.26
CA GLY A 594 4.29 -0.98 -18.51
C GLY A 594 3.26 -2.07 -18.27
N VAL A 595 2.19 -2.04 -19.05
CA VAL A 595 1.06 -2.97 -18.97
C VAL A 595 0.65 -3.45 -20.35
N ASP A 596 0.07 -4.63 -20.41
CA ASP A 596 -0.69 -5.07 -21.56
C ASP A 596 -2.14 -5.28 -21.18
N VAL A 597 -3.05 -4.85 -22.06
CA VAL A 597 -4.48 -4.90 -21.80
C VAL A 597 -5.15 -5.69 -22.89
N SER A 598 -5.90 -6.73 -22.52
CA SER A 598 -6.71 -7.53 -23.43
C SER A 598 -8.09 -7.79 -22.85
N PHE A 599 -9.10 -7.98 -23.70
CA PHE A 599 -10.48 -8.19 -23.25
C PHE A 599 -10.96 -9.59 -23.62
N VAL A 600 -11.85 -10.15 -22.79
CA VAL A 600 -12.65 -11.33 -23.18
C VAL A 600 -13.78 -10.89 -24.12
N GLY A 601 -14.36 -9.71 -23.88
CA GLY A 601 -15.38 -9.04 -24.67
C GLY A 601 -14.79 -8.17 -25.80
N ALA A 602 -15.53 -7.15 -26.25
CA ALA A 602 -15.08 -6.24 -27.30
C ALA A 602 -14.78 -4.82 -26.81
N GLN A 603 -15.40 -4.39 -25.72
CA GLN A 603 -15.26 -3.05 -25.13
C GLN A 603 -14.97 -3.14 -23.63
N ALA A 604 -14.38 -2.09 -23.05
CA ALA A 604 -14.00 -2.07 -21.64
C ALA A 604 -15.17 -2.47 -20.72
N CYS A 605 -16.36 -1.90 -20.95
CA CYS A 605 -17.61 -2.24 -20.29
C CYS A 605 -18.69 -2.54 -21.33
N GLU A 606 -19.37 -3.69 -21.20
CA GLU A 606 -20.40 -4.11 -22.15
C GLU A 606 -21.44 -5.01 -21.46
N THR A 607 -22.55 -5.33 -22.13
CA THR A 607 -23.56 -6.28 -21.60
C THR A 607 -23.82 -7.36 -22.64
N PRO A 608 -23.63 -8.67 -22.33
CA PRO A 608 -23.15 -9.23 -21.06
C PRO A 608 -21.76 -8.72 -20.64
N THR A 609 -21.52 -8.72 -19.33
CA THR A 609 -20.33 -8.16 -18.69
C THR A 609 -19.02 -8.58 -19.34
N ASN A 610 -18.12 -7.62 -19.59
CA ASN A 610 -16.77 -7.88 -20.08
C ASN A 610 -15.78 -8.13 -18.92
N VAL A 611 -14.76 -8.95 -19.18
CA VAL A 611 -13.57 -9.09 -18.32
C VAL A 611 -12.35 -8.54 -19.06
N MET A 612 -11.77 -7.48 -18.50
CA MET A 612 -10.49 -6.92 -18.90
C MET A 612 -9.35 -7.61 -18.16
N LYS A 613 -8.31 -7.99 -18.89
CA LYS A 613 -7.06 -8.55 -18.38
C LYS A 613 -6.01 -7.46 -18.41
N ILE A 614 -5.53 -7.04 -17.24
CA ILE A 614 -4.44 -6.08 -17.08
C ILE A 614 -3.20 -6.88 -16.66
N THR A 615 -2.27 -7.08 -17.59
CA THR A 615 -1.01 -7.78 -17.33
C THR A 615 0.09 -6.75 -17.08
N PHE A 616 0.67 -6.72 -15.90
CA PHE A 616 1.80 -5.83 -15.61
C PHE A 616 3.07 -6.45 -16.17
N THR A 617 3.58 -5.85 -17.24
CA THR A 617 4.73 -6.40 -17.97
C THR A 617 6.07 -5.83 -17.51
N GLN A 618 6.05 -4.85 -16.61
CA GLN A 618 7.22 -4.11 -16.14
C GLN A 618 7.22 -3.83 -14.63
N ASN A 619 6.07 -3.96 -13.96
CA ASN A 619 6.02 -3.98 -12.51
C ASN A 619 6.12 -5.45 -12.08
N PHE A 620 7.25 -5.85 -11.50
CA PHE A 620 7.50 -7.25 -11.13
C PHE A 620 7.08 -7.55 -9.69
N GLY A 621 6.88 -8.84 -9.41
CA GLY A 621 6.41 -9.37 -8.14
C GLY A 621 4.89 -9.48 -8.04
N ASN A 622 4.42 -9.93 -6.89
CA ASN A 622 3.00 -9.93 -6.54
C ASN A 622 2.57 -8.48 -6.26
N LEU A 623 1.66 -7.95 -7.06
CA LEU A 623 1.26 -6.54 -7.00
C LEU A 623 -0.10 -6.38 -6.30
N PRO A 624 -0.32 -5.25 -5.60
CA PRO A 624 -1.64 -4.96 -5.04
C PRO A 624 -2.70 -4.84 -6.14
N THR A 625 -3.94 -5.23 -5.82
CA THR A 625 -5.03 -5.20 -6.79
C THR A 625 -5.36 -3.74 -7.16
N VAL A 626 -5.53 -3.42 -8.45
CA VAL A 626 -5.97 -2.09 -8.88
C VAL A 626 -7.34 -1.73 -8.30
N VAL A 627 -7.54 -0.46 -7.99
CA VAL A 627 -8.82 0.05 -7.51
C VAL A 627 -9.59 0.66 -8.68
N VAL A 628 -10.88 0.38 -8.79
CA VAL A 628 -11.73 0.88 -9.88
C VAL A 628 -12.87 1.71 -9.33
N ASP A 629 -13.13 2.86 -9.93
CA ASP A 629 -14.24 3.74 -9.57
C ASP A 629 -15.18 3.93 -10.77
N GLY A 630 -16.41 3.46 -10.60
CA GLY A 630 -17.49 3.53 -11.59
C GLY A 630 -18.51 4.65 -11.33
N THR A 631 -18.24 5.63 -10.46
CA THR A 631 -19.17 6.72 -10.13
C THR A 631 -19.62 7.55 -11.35
N LEU A 632 -18.80 7.59 -12.41
CA LEU A 632 -19.09 8.25 -13.68
C LEU A 632 -19.77 7.32 -14.72
N LEU A 633 -20.11 6.09 -14.34
CA LEU A 633 -20.92 5.18 -15.15
C LEU A 633 -22.41 5.46 -14.97
N THR A 634 -23.20 5.07 -15.97
CA THR A 634 -24.66 5.20 -15.93
C THR A 634 -25.24 4.35 -14.78
N PRO A 635 -26.27 4.82 -14.04
CA PRO A 635 -26.90 4.05 -12.97
C PRO A 635 -27.29 2.63 -13.40
N GLY A 636 -26.95 1.64 -12.58
CA GLY A 636 -27.15 0.21 -12.88
C GLY A 636 -25.95 -0.47 -13.57
N SER A 637 -24.90 0.28 -13.90
CA SER A 637 -23.61 -0.29 -14.32
C SER A 637 -22.86 -0.88 -13.13
N THR A 638 -21.99 -1.87 -13.37
CA THR A 638 -21.14 -2.47 -12.34
C THR A 638 -19.69 -2.49 -12.81
N ILE A 639 -18.74 -2.26 -11.91
CA ILE A 639 -17.31 -2.41 -12.17
C ILE A 639 -16.62 -2.95 -10.91
N SER A 640 -15.72 -3.91 -11.08
CA SER A 640 -14.94 -4.51 -9.98
C SER A 640 -13.61 -5.04 -10.47
N ALA A 641 -12.60 -5.05 -9.60
CA ALA A 641 -11.25 -5.53 -9.90
C ALA A 641 -10.85 -6.69 -9.00
N PHE A 642 -10.00 -7.60 -9.50
CA PHE A 642 -9.60 -8.83 -8.85
C PHE A 642 -8.11 -9.15 -9.11
N GLY A 643 -7.36 -9.42 -8.04
CA GLY A 643 -6.02 -10.05 -8.04
C GLY A 643 -6.03 -11.40 -7.31
N GLY A 644 -4.87 -11.95 -6.93
CA GLY A 644 -4.77 -13.03 -5.94
C GLY A 644 -5.28 -14.41 -6.39
N GLY A 645 -5.17 -14.76 -7.68
CA GLY A 645 -5.65 -16.06 -8.21
C GLY A 645 -7.18 -16.24 -8.30
N ARG A 646 -7.97 -15.16 -8.23
CA ARG A 646 -9.44 -15.17 -8.39
C ARG A 646 -9.87 -15.60 -9.80
N ASN A 647 -10.92 -16.43 -9.88
CA ASN A 647 -11.57 -16.80 -11.14
C ASN A 647 -12.85 -16.01 -11.38
N THR A 648 -12.92 -15.31 -12.50
CA THR A 648 -14.09 -14.57 -12.97
C THR A 648 -14.37 -14.95 -14.43
N GLN A 649 -15.59 -15.42 -14.72
CA GLN A 649 -16.03 -15.85 -16.05
C GLN A 649 -15.08 -16.85 -16.76
N GLY A 650 -14.41 -17.74 -16.01
CA GLY A 650 -13.49 -18.73 -16.58
C GLY A 650 -12.08 -18.22 -16.86
N VAL A 651 -11.78 -16.97 -16.48
CA VAL A 651 -10.42 -16.40 -16.48
C VAL A 651 -9.93 -16.31 -15.04
N VAL A 652 -8.68 -16.70 -14.80
CA VAL A 652 -8.04 -16.66 -13.47
C VAL A 652 -6.98 -15.56 -13.48
N SER A 653 -6.98 -14.68 -12.46
CA SER A 653 -5.84 -13.77 -12.22
C SER A 653 -4.58 -14.57 -11.90
N VAL A 654 -3.41 -13.99 -12.13
CA VAL A 654 -2.12 -14.65 -11.87
C VAL A 654 -1.29 -13.72 -11.02
N ASP A 655 -0.86 -14.21 -9.86
CA ASP A 655 0.07 -13.47 -9.01
C ASP A 655 1.44 -13.49 -9.66
N GLY A 656 2.05 -12.31 -9.82
CA GLY A 656 3.35 -12.16 -10.44
C GLY A 656 4.45 -12.87 -9.64
N THR A 657 5.26 -13.67 -10.32
CA THR A 657 6.35 -14.44 -9.70
C THR A 657 7.73 -13.98 -10.13
N LYS A 658 7.82 -12.98 -11.03
CA LYS A 658 9.09 -12.34 -11.38
C LYS A 658 9.71 -11.68 -10.17
N GLU A 659 11.02 -11.82 -10.00
CA GLU A 659 11.68 -11.11 -8.91
C GLU A 659 11.67 -9.60 -9.18
N SER A 660 11.67 -8.83 -8.10
CA SER A 660 11.81 -7.37 -8.13
C SER A 660 12.98 -6.99 -7.23
N ALA A 661 14.16 -7.51 -7.57
CA ALA A 661 15.36 -7.35 -6.77
C ALA A 661 16.10 -6.07 -7.14
N VAL A 662 16.76 -5.44 -6.17
CA VAL A 662 17.65 -4.30 -6.42
C VAL A 662 18.71 -4.72 -7.44
N CYS A 663 18.78 -3.98 -8.54
CA CYS A 663 19.69 -4.25 -9.65
C CYS A 663 19.58 -5.68 -10.20
N SER A 664 18.37 -6.26 -10.16
CA SER A 664 18.09 -7.64 -10.58
C SER A 664 18.94 -8.71 -9.88
N GLY A 665 19.59 -8.36 -8.75
CA GLY A 665 20.62 -9.19 -8.12
C GLY A 665 21.92 -9.33 -8.94
N ARG A 666 22.05 -8.60 -10.06
CA ARG A 666 23.16 -8.66 -11.02
C ARG A 666 23.97 -7.36 -11.13
N GLY A 667 23.80 -6.47 -10.17
CA GLY A 667 24.63 -5.29 -9.99
C GLY A 667 24.71 -4.84 -8.54
N GLN A 668 25.64 -3.92 -8.28
CA GLN A 668 25.73 -3.19 -7.02
C GLN A 668 24.93 -1.89 -7.13
N CYS A 669 24.22 -1.53 -6.06
CA CYS A 669 23.46 -0.29 -6.00
C CYS A 669 24.34 0.85 -5.47
N GLU A 670 24.50 1.93 -6.24
CA GLU A 670 25.14 3.17 -5.76
C GLU A 670 24.09 4.12 -5.18
N ASP A 671 23.50 3.73 -4.05
CA ASP A 671 22.39 4.44 -3.38
C ASP A 671 22.80 5.77 -2.74
N VAL A 672 24.03 5.92 -2.25
CA VAL A 672 24.46 7.14 -1.55
C VAL A 672 24.53 8.36 -2.48
N LYS A 673 24.85 8.18 -3.77
CA LYS A 673 25.12 9.31 -4.70
C LYS A 673 24.21 9.33 -5.91
N LEU A 674 24.02 8.19 -6.59
CA LEU A 674 23.43 8.15 -7.92
C LEU A 674 22.05 7.51 -7.97
N GLY A 675 21.74 6.55 -7.09
CA GLY A 675 20.52 5.73 -7.20
C GLY A 675 20.52 4.89 -8.47
N LYS A 676 21.69 4.37 -8.87
CA LYS A 676 21.87 3.61 -10.12
C LYS A 676 22.55 2.29 -9.86
N CYS A 677 22.26 1.33 -10.71
CA CYS A 677 22.92 0.03 -10.69
C CYS A 677 24.23 0.06 -11.48
N VAL A 678 25.28 -0.46 -10.85
CA VAL A 678 26.55 -0.79 -11.48
C VAL A 678 26.54 -2.28 -11.76
N CYS A 679 26.34 -2.67 -13.02
CA CYS A 679 26.19 -4.07 -13.38
C CYS A 679 27.49 -4.85 -13.24
N TYR A 680 27.38 -6.07 -12.71
CA TYR A 680 28.50 -6.98 -12.67
C TYR A 680 28.88 -7.43 -14.08
N LEU A 681 30.12 -7.90 -14.20
CA LEU A 681 30.68 -8.35 -15.46
C LEU A 681 29.82 -9.47 -16.09
N GLY A 682 29.39 -9.26 -17.35
CA GLY A 682 28.52 -10.20 -18.07
C GLY A 682 27.04 -9.80 -18.09
N TYR A 683 26.66 -8.80 -17.30
CA TYR A 683 25.30 -8.27 -17.25
C TYR A 683 25.26 -6.83 -17.78
N THR A 684 24.06 -6.38 -18.13
CA THR A 684 23.77 -5.03 -18.65
C THR A 684 22.31 -4.70 -18.38
N ASN A 685 21.94 -3.44 -18.56
CA ASN A 685 20.58 -2.98 -18.34
C ASN A 685 19.60 -3.62 -19.30
N SER A 686 18.39 -3.87 -18.80
CA SER A 686 17.36 -4.56 -19.55
C SER A 686 16.26 -3.63 -20.07
N ASN A 687 15.42 -4.18 -20.96
CA ASN A 687 14.11 -3.64 -21.31
C ASN A 687 12.98 -4.18 -20.39
N GLY A 688 13.32 -4.85 -19.29
CA GLY A 688 12.39 -5.51 -18.37
C GLY A 688 11.78 -6.82 -18.87
N ARG A 689 12.29 -7.39 -19.97
CA ARG A 689 11.87 -8.71 -20.48
C ARG A 689 13.04 -9.69 -20.59
N GLY A 690 14.08 -9.46 -19.79
CA GLY A 690 15.35 -10.20 -19.87
C GLY A 690 16.23 -9.82 -21.08
N GLU A 691 15.76 -8.93 -21.95
CA GLU A 691 16.49 -8.51 -23.15
C GLU A 691 17.26 -7.21 -22.95
N LEU A 692 18.25 -6.98 -23.82
CA LEU A 692 19.12 -5.81 -23.77
C LEU A 692 18.31 -4.51 -23.95
N GLY A 693 18.47 -3.58 -23.01
CA GLY A 693 17.83 -2.27 -23.07
C GLY A 693 18.30 -1.46 -24.29
N THR A 694 17.37 -0.71 -24.90
CA THR A 694 17.64 0.20 -26.03
C THR A 694 17.65 1.66 -25.56
N SER A 695 17.96 2.62 -26.44
CA SER A 695 17.82 4.04 -26.09
C SER A 695 16.38 4.46 -25.79
N LEU A 696 15.38 3.68 -26.26
CA LEU A 696 13.96 3.95 -26.05
C LEU A 696 13.41 3.29 -24.78
N VAL A 697 13.94 2.11 -24.41
CA VAL A 697 13.49 1.34 -23.24
C VAL A 697 14.71 0.76 -22.52
N ASN A 698 15.09 1.39 -21.40
CA ASN A 698 16.24 1.00 -20.58
C ASN A 698 15.93 1.24 -19.10
N ARG A 699 15.90 0.17 -18.31
CA ARG A 699 15.54 0.23 -16.89
C ARG A 699 16.70 0.59 -15.96
N GLY A 700 17.94 0.52 -16.44
CA GLY A 700 19.10 0.74 -15.56
C GLY A 700 19.26 -0.33 -14.46
N ASP A 701 18.71 -1.54 -14.66
CA ASP A 701 18.46 -2.54 -13.61
C ASP A 701 19.38 -3.77 -13.66
N CYS A 702 20.32 -3.83 -14.60
CA CYS A 702 21.18 -5.00 -14.81
C CYS A 702 20.43 -6.32 -15.12
N GLY A 703 19.18 -6.24 -15.57
CA GLY A 703 18.31 -7.40 -15.79
C GLY A 703 18.51 -8.12 -17.13
N SER A 704 19.69 -8.03 -17.76
CA SER A 704 19.97 -8.71 -19.04
C SER A 704 21.42 -9.15 -19.16
N THR A 705 21.68 -10.25 -19.87
CA THR A 705 23.05 -10.74 -20.13
C THR A 705 23.67 -10.03 -21.33
N SER A 706 24.82 -9.38 -21.14
CA SER A 706 25.61 -8.80 -22.26
C SER A 706 26.47 -9.83 -22.99
N ARG A 707 26.75 -10.96 -22.33
CA ARG A 707 27.45 -12.15 -22.83
C ARG A 707 27.12 -13.34 -21.92
N ILE A 708 27.46 -14.56 -22.35
CA ILE A 708 27.27 -15.76 -21.52
C ILE A 708 28.06 -15.60 -20.21
N PRO A 709 27.40 -15.61 -19.03
CA PRO A 709 28.09 -15.58 -17.75
C PRO A 709 28.88 -16.88 -17.54
N VAL A 710 30.13 -16.78 -17.09
CA VAL A 710 31.03 -17.93 -16.88
C VAL A 710 31.54 -18.06 -15.45
N SER A 711 31.16 -17.13 -14.57
CA SER A 711 31.52 -17.12 -13.15
C SER A 711 30.54 -16.28 -12.34
N CYS A 712 30.51 -16.49 -11.03
CA CYS A 712 29.82 -15.59 -10.10
C CYS A 712 30.49 -14.20 -10.04
N PRO A 713 29.74 -13.15 -9.66
CA PRO A 713 30.25 -11.78 -9.56
C PRO A 713 31.31 -11.59 -8.46
N GLY A 714 32.04 -10.47 -8.52
CA GLY A 714 33.18 -10.12 -7.64
C GLY A 714 34.55 -10.32 -8.30
N GLU A 715 35.59 -9.59 -7.85
CA GLU A 715 36.99 -9.82 -8.30
C GLU A 715 37.46 -11.24 -7.97
N LEU A 716 37.08 -11.70 -6.78
CA LEU A 716 37.01 -13.12 -6.43
C LEU A 716 35.53 -13.52 -6.48
N SER A 717 35.23 -14.76 -6.88
CA SER A 717 33.84 -15.23 -6.91
C SER A 717 33.17 -15.03 -5.54
N CYS A 718 32.03 -14.32 -5.56
CA CYS A 718 31.28 -13.94 -4.37
C CYS A 718 32.10 -13.15 -3.35
N SER A 719 33.05 -12.34 -3.85
CA SER A 719 33.97 -11.51 -3.07
C SER A 719 34.73 -12.29 -1.98
N GLY A 720 34.84 -13.62 -2.11
CA GLY A 720 35.41 -14.50 -1.09
C GLY A 720 34.55 -14.68 0.17
N HIS A 721 33.32 -14.17 0.17
CA HIS A 721 32.39 -14.17 1.31
C HIS A 721 31.11 -14.97 1.03
N GLY A 722 31.16 -15.89 0.06
CA GLY A 722 30.02 -16.74 -0.28
C GLY A 722 30.41 -17.94 -1.13
N VAL A 723 29.40 -18.76 -1.43
CA VAL A 723 29.53 -19.94 -2.31
C VAL A 723 28.79 -19.66 -3.62
N CYS A 724 29.43 -19.99 -4.74
CA CYS A 724 28.87 -19.82 -6.08
C CYS A 724 28.04 -21.03 -6.51
N SER A 725 26.83 -20.81 -7.02
CA SER A 725 25.91 -21.88 -7.46
C SER A 725 26.27 -22.56 -8.79
N GLY A 726 27.13 -21.95 -9.61
CA GLY A 726 27.49 -22.46 -10.95
C GLY A 726 26.41 -22.28 -12.02
N GLU A 727 26.60 -22.89 -13.20
CA GLU A 727 25.64 -22.87 -14.30
C GLU A 727 24.31 -23.53 -13.88
N PRO A 728 23.13 -23.01 -14.30
CA PRO A 728 22.93 -21.82 -15.17
C PRO A 728 22.79 -20.49 -14.41
N SER A 729 22.78 -20.50 -13.08
CA SER A 729 22.32 -19.35 -12.27
C SER A 729 23.41 -18.38 -11.82
N TRP A 730 24.67 -18.83 -11.68
CA TRP A 730 25.83 -18.03 -11.28
C TRP A 730 25.55 -17.05 -10.14
N LYS A 731 24.84 -17.51 -9.12
CA LYS A 731 24.36 -16.73 -7.97
C LYS A 731 25.24 -17.00 -6.75
N CYS A 732 25.49 -15.95 -5.98
CA CYS A 732 26.21 -16.05 -4.73
C CYS A 732 25.26 -16.32 -3.57
N ALA A 733 25.54 -17.39 -2.82
CA ALA A 733 24.97 -17.62 -1.51
C ALA A 733 25.95 -17.07 -0.45
N CYS A 734 25.60 -15.95 0.16
CA CYS A 734 26.50 -15.25 1.07
C CYS A 734 26.65 -15.96 2.42
N ALA A 735 27.86 -15.87 2.98
CA ALA A 735 28.14 -16.30 4.34
C ALA A 735 27.40 -15.41 5.35
N VAL A 736 27.18 -15.92 6.56
CA VAL A 736 26.51 -15.18 7.65
C VAL A 736 27.22 -13.83 7.88
N GLY A 737 26.44 -12.75 7.92
CA GLY A 737 26.93 -11.38 8.09
C GLY A 737 27.25 -10.65 6.79
N TRP A 738 27.10 -11.30 5.63
CA TRP A 738 27.31 -10.71 4.30
C TRP A 738 26.05 -10.82 3.43
N GLN A 739 25.87 -9.86 2.54
CA GLN A 739 24.74 -9.75 1.61
C GLN A 739 25.15 -9.02 0.31
N GLY A 740 24.16 -8.76 -0.54
CA GLY A 740 24.38 -8.19 -1.88
C GLY A 740 24.59 -9.28 -2.93
N GLY A 741 24.57 -8.90 -4.21
CA GLY A 741 24.63 -9.85 -5.34
C GLY A 741 25.99 -10.58 -5.46
N ASP A 742 27.06 -9.99 -4.93
CA ASP A 742 28.42 -10.54 -4.91
C ASP A 742 28.96 -10.75 -3.48
N CYS A 743 28.11 -10.63 -2.46
CA CYS A 743 28.48 -10.77 -1.05
C CYS A 743 29.53 -9.76 -0.53
N ALA A 744 29.63 -8.58 -1.15
CA ALA A 744 30.55 -7.52 -0.69
C ALA A 744 30.00 -6.68 0.47
N ASP A 745 28.69 -6.65 0.70
CA ASP A 745 28.07 -5.78 1.69
C ASP A 745 27.88 -6.48 3.04
N ARG A 746 28.07 -5.77 4.14
CA ARG A 746 27.79 -6.27 5.49
C ARG A 746 26.31 -6.15 5.83
N VAL A 747 25.81 -7.16 6.53
CA VAL A 747 24.48 -7.15 7.16
C VAL A 747 24.59 -6.42 8.49
N CYS A 748 23.76 -5.41 8.72
CA CYS A 748 23.68 -4.76 10.03
C CYS A 748 22.74 -5.51 10.98
N PRO A 749 22.92 -5.33 12.31
CA PRO A 749 22.01 -5.85 13.31
C PRO A 749 20.56 -5.42 13.08
N VAL A 750 19.63 -6.30 13.44
CA VAL A 750 18.19 -6.05 13.37
C VAL A 750 17.61 -5.98 14.77
N GLY A 751 16.62 -5.11 14.96
CA GLY A 751 15.84 -4.98 16.18
C GLY A 751 14.39 -4.68 15.86
N THR A 752 13.49 -4.75 16.84
CA THR A 752 12.09 -4.34 16.64
C THR A 752 12.04 -2.87 16.20
N ALA A 753 11.23 -2.58 15.19
CA ALA A 753 11.13 -1.25 14.61
C ALA A 753 10.56 -0.24 15.62
N TRP A 754 11.12 0.97 15.64
CA TRP A 754 10.50 2.10 16.34
C TRP A 754 9.42 2.75 15.51
N PHE A 755 9.60 2.78 14.19
CA PHE A 755 8.66 3.36 13.25
C PHE A 755 8.49 2.37 12.09
N ASP A 756 7.28 1.82 11.97
CA ASP A 756 6.86 0.92 10.91
C ASP A 756 5.38 1.10 10.60
N TYR A 757 4.96 0.68 9.41
CA TYR A 757 3.55 0.70 9.08
C TYR A 757 2.80 -0.32 9.94
N PRO A 758 1.69 0.06 10.61
CA PRO A 758 0.95 -0.86 11.48
C PRO A 758 0.53 -2.14 10.74
N SER A 759 0.57 -3.27 11.43
CA SER A 759 0.10 -4.56 10.89
C SER A 759 -1.39 -4.78 11.10
N ASP A 760 -2.01 -4.03 12.01
CA ASP A 760 -3.44 -4.02 12.31
C ASP A 760 -3.79 -2.68 13.02
N ALA A 761 -5.06 -2.42 13.26
CA ALA A 761 -5.52 -1.25 14.00
C ALA A 761 -4.88 -1.20 15.39
N ASN A 762 -4.17 -0.10 15.68
CA ASN A 762 -3.42 0.13 16.92
C ASN A 762 -2.35 -0.96 17.22
N VAL A 763 -1.80 -1.62 16.19
CA VAL A 763 -0.78 -2.65 16.34
C VAL A 763 0.42 -2.39 15.42
N ALA A 764 1.54 -1.97 16.02
CA ALA A 764 2.81 -1.71 15.34
C ALA A 764 4.02 -2.24 16.15
N HIS A 765 5.25 -1.94 15.71
CA HIS A 765 6.52 -2.26 16.40
C HIS A 765 6.85 -3.75 16.55
N ARG A 766 6.27 -4.59 15.70
CA ARG A 766 6.46 -6.05 15.73
C ARG A 766 7.50 -6.53 14.73
N LEU A 767 7.77 -5.74 13.70
CA LEU A 767 8.68 -6.13 12.63
C LEU A 767 10.13 -5.91 13.05
N LEU A 768 10.98 -6.92 12.83
CA LEU A 768 12.42 -6.74 12.91
C LEU A 768 12.89 -5.96 11.69
N LYS A 769 13.54 -4.83 11.92
CA LYS A 769 14.12 -3.98 10.88
C LYS A 769 15.60 -3.79 11.17
N GLU A 770 16.36 -3.70 10.09
CA GLU A 770 17.76 -3.29 10.15
C GLU A 770 17.86 -1.96 10.91
N CYS A 771 18.76 -1.92 11.89
CA CYS A 771 18.96 -0.76 12.76
C CYS A 771 17.64 -0.21 13.37
N SER A 772 16.72 -1.12 13.71
CA SER A 772 15.40 -0.82 14.28
C SER A 772 14.57 0.19 13.50
N GLY A 773 14.84 0.34 12.19
CA GLY A 773 14.10 1.26 11.31
C GLY A 773 14.41 2.74 11.54
N VAL A 774 15.38 3.09 12.38
CA VAL A 774 15.74 4.49 12.69
C VAL A 774 17.20 4.81 12.41
N GLY A 775 18.09 3.82 12.54
CA GLY A 775 19.52 3.99 12.33
C GLY A 775 19.96 3.70 10.90
N SER A 776 20.98 4.40 10.42
CA SER A 776 21.58 4.12 9.11
C SER A 776 22.62 3.00 9.22
N CYS A 777 22.61 2.04 8.31
CA CYS A 777 23.58 0.95 8.27
C CYS A 777 24.83 1.34 7.47
N ASP A 778 26.02 1.22 8.07
CA ASP A 778 27.28 1.27 7.33
C ASP A 778 27.60 -0.11 6.74
N ARG A 779 27.41 -0.24 5.43
CA ARG A 779 27.61 -1.50 4.68
C ARG A 779 29.06 -2.00 4.69
N SER A 780 30.05 -1.16 5.01
CA SER A 780 31.45 -1.57 5.06
C SER A 780 31.82 -2.25 6.38
N SER A 781 31.23 -1.80 7.49
CA SER A 781 31.51 -2.31 8.84
C SER A 781 30.43 -3.25 9.37
N GLY A 782 29.19 -3.13 8.89
CA GLY A 782 28.00 -3.80 9.43
C GLY A 782 27.52 -3.20 10.75
N LEU A 783 27.88 -1.94 11.04
CA LEU A 783 27.47 -1.25 12.26
C LEU A 783 26.34 -0.25 11.98
N CYS A 784 25.37 -0.20 12.89
CA CYS A 784 24.31 0.79 12.86
C CYS A 784 24.77 2.13 13.44
N ARG A 785 24.52 3.22 12.70
CA ARG A 785 24.64 4.58 13.20
C ARG A 785 23.28 5.06 13.72
N CYS A 786 23.16 5.12 15.03
CA CYS A 786 21.91 5.49 15.70
C CYS A 786 21.80 7.03 15.86
N PRO A 787 20.72 7.66 15.37
CA PRO A 787 20.40 9.04 15.72
C PRO A 787 19.98 9.11 17.19
N ARG A 788 20.28 10.22 17.88
CA ARG A 788 19.78 10.43 19.25
C ARG A 788 18.24 10.58 19.21
N PRO A 789 17.49 10.03 20.18
CA PRO A 789 17.93 9.41 21.44
C PRO A 789 18.16 7.89 21.36
N TYR A 790 18.25 7.30 20.17
CA TYR A 790 18.39 5.86 20.01
C TYR A 790 19.83 5.38 20.22
N THR A 791 19.95 4.19 20.79
CA THR A 791 21.19 3.55 21.26
C THR A 791 21.06 2.03 21.13
N GLY A 792 22.14 1.31 21.41
CA GLY A 792 22.22 -0.14 21.20
C GLY A 792 22.89 -0.48 19.86
N THR A 793 23.17 -1.77 19.65
CA THR A 793 23.91 -2.22 18.45
C THR A 793 23.06 -2.21 17.19
N ALA A 794 21.74 -2.27 17.35
CA ALA A 794 20.71 -2.18 16.32
C ALA A 794 19.85 -0.91 16.49
N CYS A 795 20.25 0.06 17.31
CA CYS A 795 19.42 1.24 17.65
C CYS A 795 18.08 0.88 18.33
N GLU A 796 18.04 -0.25 19.01
CA GLU A 796 16.86 -0.89 19.57
C GLU A 796 16.39 -0.26 20.90
N TRP A 797 17.25 0.53 21.54
CA TRP A 797 17.01 1.14 22.85
C TRP A 797 16.94 2.65 22.78
N MET A 798 16.04 3.24 23.55
CA MET A 798 16.08 4.66 23.87
C MET A 798 17.06 4.91 25.01
N SER A 799 17.91 5.93 24.88
CA SER A 799 18.86 6.30 25.93
C SER A 799 18.15 6.74 27.20
N CYS A 800 18.72 6.45 28.36
CA CYS A 800 18.34 7.13 29.61
C CYS A 800 18.67 8.63 29.57
N GLY A 801 18.20 9.38 30.56
CA GLY A 801 18.59 10.77 30.75
C GLY A 801 20.09 10.93 30.95
N GLY A 802 20.61 12.12 30.68
CA GLY A 802 22.02 12.48 30.90
C GLY A 802 22.73 12.91 29.62
N SER A 803 23.68 13.83 29.75
CA SER A 803 24.35 14.46 28.60
C SER A 803 25.69 13.81 28.25
N THR A 804 26.47 13.42 29.26
CA THR A 804 27.81 12.83 29.13
C THR A 804 27.88 11.36 29.55
N SER A 805 26.99 10.95 30.46
CA SER A 805 26.83 9.59 30.95
C SER A 805 25.36 9.33 31.24
N GLU A 806 24.92 8.07 31.09
CA GLU A 806 23.55 7.69 31.47
C GLU A 806 23.33 7.97 32.95
N CYS A 807 22.17 8.55 33.26
CA CYS A 807 21.76 8.95 34.61
C CYS A 807 22.78 9.84 35.32
N SER A 808 23.53 10.65 34.54
CA SER A 808 24.58 11.56 35.03
C SER A 808 25.62 10.90 35.93
N GLY A 809 25.75 9.57 35.88
CA GLY A 809 26.60 8.78 36.77
C GLY A 809 26.07 8.60 38.21
N ASN A 810 24.86 9.05 38.52
CA ASN A 810 24.24 8.98 39.85
C ASN A 810 22.97 8.10 39.86
N GLY A 811 22.98 7.05 39.07
CA GLY A 811 21.85 6.13 38.99
C GLY A 811 22.06 5.00 37.99
N GLN A 812 21.06 4.15 37.89
CA GLN A 812 21.04 3.00 36.99
C GLN A 812 20.09 3.24 35.82
N CYS A 813 20.56 2.95 34.61
CA CYS A 813 19.74 3.00 33.41
C CYS A 813 19.04 1.65 33.19
N LEU A 814 17.73 1.61 33.40
CA LEU A 814 16.94 0.38 33.38
C LEU A 814 15.83 0.46 32.33
N THR A 815 15.46 -0.69 31.75
CA THR A 815 14.26 -0.76 30.90
C THR A 815 13.00 -0.51 31.73
N LEU A 816 11.87 -0.16 31.11
CA LEU A 816 10.62 0.03 31.86
C LEU A 816 10.18 -1.25 32.59
N ASN A 817 10.41 -2.42 31.99
CA ASN A 817 10.16 -3.70 32.64
C ASN A 817 11.00 -3.87 33.92
N ASP A 818 12.30 -3.57 33.85
CA ASP A 818 13.21 -3.73 34.99
C ASP A 818 13.03 -2.62 36.05
N LEU A 819 12.57 -1.44 35.63
CA LEU A 819 12.33 -0.30 36.51
C LEU A 819 11.03 -0.44 37.31
N ALA A 820 9.96 -0.97 36.70
CA ALA A 820 8.64 -1.09 37.31
C ALA A 820 8.63 -1.66 38.75
N PRO A 821 9.32 -2.79 39.04
CA PRO A 821 9.32 -3.37 40.38
C PRO A 821 10.11 -2.54 41.40
N LEU A 822 10.92 -1.58 40.97
CA LEU A 822 11.80 -0.75 41.82
C LEU A 822 11.23 0.65 42.07
N VAL A 823 10.08 0.99 41.48
CA VAL A 823 9.44 2.30 41.67
C VAL A 823 8.97 2.44 43.12
N THR A 824 9.45 3.49 43.79
CA THR A 824 9.05 3.83 45.15
C THR A 824 8.01 4.92 45.19
N VAL A 825 6.94 4.75 45.99
CA VAL A 825 5.96 5.80 46.29
C VAL A 825 5.98 6.04 47.80
N LYS A 826 6.21 7.29 48.23
CA LYS A 826 6.41 7.66 49.65
C LYS A 826 7.50 6.84 50.36
N GLY A 827 8.50 6.38 49.61
CA GLY A 827 9.61 5.56 50.10
C GLY A 827 9.32 4.06 50.24
N GLU A 828 8.16 3.57 49.78
CA GLU A 828 7.88 2.14 49.67
C GLU A 828 7.92 1.68 48.21
N THR A 829 8.58 0.55 47.97
CA THR A 829 8.58 -0.14 46.69
C THR A 829 7.19 -0.68 46.41
N MET A 830 6.63 -0.27 45.27
CA MET A 830 5.25 -0.63 44.93
C MET A 830 5.10 -2.00 44.29
N GLY A 831 6.19 -2.57 43.75
CA GLY A 831 6.18 -3.85 43.06
C GLY A 831 5.33 -3.83 41.80
N PHE A 832 5.30 -2.71 41.08
CA PHE A 832 4.59 -2.62 39.81
C PHE A 832 5.23 -3.54 38.77
N THR A 833 4.44 -3.90 37.77
CA THR A 833 4.86 -4.73 36.63
C THR A 833 4.66 -3.94 35.35
N TYR A 834 5.51 -4.13 34.34
CA TYR A 834 5.32 -3.47 33.05
C TYR A 834 5.64 -4.42 31.90
N GLY A 835 4.58 -4.93 31.26
CA GLY A 835 4.70 -5.81 30.10
C GLY A 835 4.98 -7.27 30.43
N GLU A 836 4.39 -7.77 31.52
CA GLU A 836 4.35 -9.20 31.85
C GLU A 836 3.64 -10.04 30.78
N ASP A 837 2.60 -9.47 30.13
CA ASP A 837 2.02 -10.06 28.92
C ASP A 837 2.81 -9.60 27.68
N PRO A 838 3.56 -10.50 27.03
CA PRO A 838 4.37 -10.14 25.88
C PRO A 838 3.56 -9.67 24.67
N ASN A 839 2.26 -9.99 24.61
CA ASN A 839 1.37 -9.68 23.49
C ASN A 839 0.53 -8.42 23.69
N ASN A 840 0.59 -7.79 24.86
CA ASN A 840 -0.14 -6.56 25.15
C ASN A 840 0.42 -5.42 24.28
N PRO A 841 -0.38 -4.86 23.33
CA PRO A 841 0.09 -3.82 22.43
C PRO A 841 0.35 -2.49 23.13
N VAL A 842 -0.08 -2.30 24.39
CA VAL A 842 0.15 -1.06 25.15
C VAL A 842 1.55 -1.01 25.77
N THR A 843 2.19 -2.16 25.96
CA THR A 843 3.49 -2.31 26.64
C THR A 843 4.57 -2.92 25.73
N TRP A 844 4.47 -2.65 24.42
CA TRP A 844 5.43 -3.11 23.41
C TRP A 844 6.84 -2.58 23.64
N ASP A 845 6.94 -1.44 24.31
CA ASP A 845 8.13 -0.65 24.58
C ASP A 845 8.89 -1.08 25.85
N ARG A 846 8.37 -2.08 26.59
CA ARG A 846 8.88 -2.53 27.90
C ARG A 846 10.40 -2.75 27.98
N ASN A 847 11.00 -3.25 26.89
CA ASN A 847 12.43 -3.56 26.77
C ASN A 847 13.16 -2.63 25.79
N LYS A 848 12.50 -1.56 25.35
CA LYS A 848 13.04 -0.60 24.37
C LYS A 848 13.27 0.75 25.01
N ILE A 849 12.31 1.25 25.78
CA ILE A 849 12.48 2.51 26.51
C ILE A 849 13.19 2.24 27.84
N ARG A 850 14.20 3.07 28.13
CA ARG A 850 14.99 2.99 29.37
C ARG A 850 14.92 4.31 30.13
N SER A 851 14.74 4.25 31.44
CA SER A 851 14.67 5.42 32.32
C SER A 851 15.61 5.25 33.51
N CYS A 852 15.90 6.35 34.20
CA CYS A 852 16.85 6.35 35.30
C CYS A 852 16.20 5.99 36.63
N LEU A 853 16.80 5.04 37.35
CA LEU A 853 16.62 4.86 38.79
C LEU A 853 17.75 5.62 39.49
N CYS A 854 17.43 6.73 40.15
CA CYS A 854 18.44 7.57 40.79
C CYS A 854 18.88 7.03 42.14
N ASP A 855 20.18 7.10 42.39
CA ASP A 855 20.74 6.80 43.71
C ASP A 855 20.46 7.98 44.65
N PRO A 856 19.95 7.78 45.87
CA PRO A 856 19.79 8.87 46.83
C PRO A 856 21.11 9.61 47.10
N PRO A 857 21.11 10.96 47.23
CA PRO A 857 19.97 11.87 47.25
C PRO A 857 19.63 12.46 45.87
N PHE A 858 20.04 11.81 44.77
CA PHE A 858 19.82 12.33 43.43
C PHE A 858 18.40 12.01 42.93
N PHE A 859 17.85 12.90 42.11
CA PHE A 859 16.53 12.77 41.51
C PHE A 859 16.47 13.50 40.15
N GLY A 860 15.27 13.51 39.55
CA GLY A 860 15.04 14.05 38.21
C GLY A 860 15.22 12.97 37.14
N TYR A 861 14.85 13.28 35.89
CA TYR A 861 14.80 12.28 34.82
C TYR A 861 16.19 11.71 34.42
N ASP A 862 17.26 12.45 34.72
CA ASP A 862 18.65 12.10 34.42
C ASP A 862 19.55 12.02 35.66
N CYS A 863 18.98 12.05 36.87
CA CYS A 863 19.69 12.03 38.15
C CYS A 863 20.78 13.12 38.30
N SER A 864 20.61 14.26 37.62
CA SER A 864 21.52 15.40 37.79
C SER A 864 21.15 16.30 38.95
N LEU A 865 19.91 16.22 39.46
CA LEU A 865 19.42 17.06 40.55
C LEU A 865 19.61 16.36 41.89
N ARG A 866 19.80 17.14 42.96
CA ARG A 866 19.95 16.66 44.34
C ARG A 866 18.81 17.17 45.20
N GLU A 867 18.19 16.27 45.95
CA GLU A 867 17.13 16.65 46.89
C GLU A 867 17.70 17.55 47.98
N CYS A 868 17.05 18.69 48.21
CA CYS A 868 17.31 19.50 49.39
C CYS A 868 16.67 18.87 50.63
N PRO A 869 17.23 19.15 51.83
CA PRO A 869 16.56 18.83 53.09
C PRO A 869 15.12 19.34 53.08
N ARG A 870 14.22 18.49 53.55
CA ARG A 870 12.81 18.82 53.71
C ARG A 870 12.49 18.99 55.19
N GLY A 871 11.52 19.83 55.47
CA GLY A 871 11.08 20.08 56.82
C GLY A 871 9.66 20.66 56.85
N ASP A 872 9.16 20.79 58.06
CA ASP A 872 7.86 21.38 58.39
C ASP A 872 7.94 22.89 58.23
N ASP A 873 6.85 23.54 57.81
CA ASP A 873 6.78 25.00 57.87
C ASP A 873 6.47 25.41 59.32
N LEU A 874 7.17 26.39 59.87
CA LEU A 874 6.93 26.84 61.24
C LEU A 874 5.60 27.59 61.42
N TYR A 875 4.98 27.98 60.32
CA TYR A 875 3.76 28.80 60.33
C TYR A 875 2.49 28.07 59.90
N SER A 876 2.56 26.77 59.61
CA SER A 876 1.38 25.92 59.57
C SER A 876 0.87 25.72 61.01
N TYR A 877 -0.38 26.12 61.26
CA TYR A 877 -1.03 25.98 62.56
C TYR A 877 -2.09 24.89 62.47
N ASP A 878 -2.22 24.08 63.53
CA ASP A 878 -3.06 22.86 63.65
C ASP A 878 -2.51 21.58 63.03
N ASP A 879 -1.19 21.49 62.82
CA ASP A 879 -0.60 20.26 62.32
C ASP A 879 -0.63 19.10 63.30
N VAL A 880 -1.09 17.96 62.78
CA VAL A 880 -1.18 16.70 63.51
C VAL A 880 -0.08 15.75 63.07
N ILE A 881 0.48 15.04 64.05
CA ILE A 881 1.45 13.96 63.83
C ILE A 881 0.72 12.74 63.27
N GLU A 882 1.31 12.08 62.27
CA GLU A 882 0.79 10.80 61.77
C GLU A 882 0.73 9.79 62.92
N ARG A 883 -0.47 9.25 63.18
CA ARG A 883 -0.71 8.21 64.17
C ARG A 883 -1.32 6.99 63.51
N GLN A 884 -0.61 5.87 63.57
CA GLN A 884 -1.08 4.59 63.09
C GLN A 884 -1.36 3.65 64.26
N LEU A 885 -2.38 2.80 64.12
CA LEU A 885 -2.77 1.86 65.17
C LEU A 885 -2.44 0.44 64.74
N VAL A 886 -1.86 -0.35 65.63
CA VAL A 886 -1.56 -1.76 65.38
C VAL A 886 -2.21 -2.62 66.46
N GLN A 887 -3.17 -3.46 66.08
CA GLN A 887 -3.79 -4.42 66.97
C GLN A 887 -3.14 -5.79 66.81
N CYS A 888 -2.72 -6.40 67.93
CA CYS A 888 -2.16 -7.75 67.93
C CYS A 888 -2.92 -8.69 68.87
N ILE A 889 -3.37 -9.83 68.33
CA ILE A 889 -4.04 -10.90 69.07
C ILE A 889 -3.23 -12.19 68.93
N ALA A 890 -2.55 -12.59 70.01
CA ALA A 890 -1.75 -13.81 70.07
C ALA A 890 -1.46 -14.21 71.53
N THR A 891 -1.17 -15.49 71.73
CA THR A 891 -0.74 -16.07 73.02
C THR A 891 0.77 -16.32 73.08
N ALA A 892 1.42 -16.54 71.93
CA ALA A 892 2.83 -16.90 71.84
C ALA A 892 3.43 -16.48 70.48
N GLY A 893 4.76 -16.50 70.38
CA GLY A 893 5.49 -16.22 69.14
C GLY A 893 5.98 -14.78 69.04
N SER A 894 6.18 -14.33 67.80
CA SER A 894 6.67 -12.98 67.49
C SER A 894 6.06 -12.46 66.18
N PHE A 895 6.11 -11.16 65.99
CA PHE A 895 5.79 -10.49 64.74
C PHE A 895 6.91 -9.54 64.35
N THR A 896 6.90 -9.05 63.12
CA THR A 896 7.75 -7.94 62.69
C THR A 896 6.87 -6.82 62.18
N LEU A 897 7.35 -5.59 62.30
CA LEU A 897 6.79 -4.44 61.59
C LEU A 897 7.76 -4.04 60.48
N SER A 898 7.25 -3.42 59.44
CA SER A 898 8.07 -2.82 58.39
C SER A 898 7.54 -1.44 58.00
N PHE A 899 8.47 -0.56 57.65
CA PHE A 899 8.22 0.79 57.18
C PHE A 899 9.22 1.10 56.07
N ARG A 900 8.75 1.56 54.90
CA ARG A 900 9.64 1.91 53.76
C ARG A 900 10.63 0.78 53.44
N ASP A 901 10.10 -0.44 53.31
CA ASP A 901 10.79 -1.69 53.00
C ASP A 901 11.86 -2.18 54.01
N GLU A 902 12.11 -1.44 55.09
CA GLU A 902 12.92 -1.94 56.20
C GLU A 902 12.07 -2.69 57.22
N ILE A 903 12.58 -3.83 57.71
CA ILE A 903 11.87 -4.73 58.63
C ILE A 903 12.55 -4.67 60.00
N THR A 904 11.76 -4.49 61.06
CA THR A 904 12.25 -4.50 62.43
C THR A 904 12.81 -5.87 62.80
N ALA A 905 13.67 -5.93 63.82
CA ALA A 905 13.92 -7.19 64.52
C ALA A 905 12.60 -7.81 65.03
N ALA A 906 12.59 -9.12 65.25
CA ALA A 906 11.39 -9.84 65.72
C ALA A 906 10.92 -9.32 67.08
N ILE A 907 9.67 -8.85 67.14
CA ILE A 907 9.00 -8.33 68.32
C ILE A 907 8.19 -9.47 68.95
N THR A 908 8.55 -9.87 70.17
CA THR A 908 7.84 -10.93 70.89
C THR A 908 6.44 -10.49 71.34
N VAL A 909 5.49 -11.41 71.47
CA VAL A 909 4.13 -11.10 71.97
C VAL A 909 4.10 -10.38 73.33
N SER A 910 5.10 -10.60 74.17
CA SER A 910 5.25 -9.99 75.50
C SER A 910 6.07 -8.68 75.51
N ALA A 911 6.44 -8.16 74.34
CA ALA A 911 7.22 -6.92 74.25
C ALA A 911 6.46 -5.75 74.89
N ASN A 912 7.18 -4.90 75.61
CA ASN A 912 6.63 -3.66 76.18
C ASN A 912 6.81 -2.48 75.19
N GLU A 913 6.23 -1.33 75.52
CA GLU A 913 6.28 -0.10 74.70
C GLU A 913 7.72 0.28 74.30
N ALA A 914 8.66 0.23 75.25
CA ALA A 914 10.07 0.58 75.00
C ALA A 914 10.74 -0.39 74.01
N THR A 915 10.39 -1.67 74.06
CA THR A 915 10.93 -2.68 73.13
C THR A 915 10.39 -2.44 71.71
N VAL A 916 9.10 -2.12 71.57
CA VAL A 916 8.50 -1.81 70.27
C VAL A 916 9.06 -0.50 69.70
N LYS A 917 9.17 0.54 70.53
CA LYS A 917 9.81 1.82 70.16
C LYS A 917 11.25 1.58 69.66
N SER A 918 12.07 0.87 70.44
CA SER A 918 13.46 0.59 70.04
C SER A 918 13.57 -0.26 68.77
N ALA A 919 12.61 -1.15 68.50
CA ALA A 919 12.60 -1.94 67.28
C ALA A 919 12.28 -1.07 66.05
N LEU A 920 11.34 -0.12 66.18
CA LEU A 920 10.98 0.82 65.12
C LEU A 920 12.09 1.86 64.87
N GLU A 921 12.68 2.43 65.91
CA GLU A 921 13.78 3.42 65.80
C GLU A 921 15.12 2.80 65.36
N SER A 922 15.16 1.47 65.17
CA SER A 922 16.32 0.79 64.57
C SER A 922 16.29 0.79 63.05
N LEU A 923 15.17 1.17 62.43
CA LEU A 923 15.04 1.32 60.99
C LEU A 923 15.70 2.63 60.56
N SER A 924 16.53 2.62 59.52
CA SER A 924 17.23 3.82 59.05
C SER A 924 16.28 4.85 58.40
N THR A 925 15.11 4.38 57.95
CA THR A 925 14.03 5.18 57.34
C THR A 925 13.08 5.83 58.35
N LEU A 926 13.31 5.60 59.66
CA LEU A 926 12.45 6.05 60.75
C LEU A 926 13.28 6.52 61.95
N GLN A 927 13.27 7.82 62.27
CA GLN A 927 14.16 8.37 63.29
C GLN A 927 13.58 8.31 64.72
N GLU A 928 12.37 8.83 64.93
CA GLU A 928 11.73 8.92 66.24
C GLU A 928 10.24 8.58 66.19
N VAL A 929 9.83 7.67 67.07
CA VAL A 929 8.42 7.33 67.27
C VAL A 929 7.97 7.45 68.73
N ARG A 930 6.69 7.73 68.95
CA ARG A 930 6.04 7.53 70.25
C ARG A 930 5.15 6.32 70.18
N VAL A 931 5.28 5.42 71.15
CA VAL A 931 4.49 4.20 71.24
C VAL A 931 3.72 4.21 72.55
N ALA A 932 2.41 4.02 72.47
CA ALA A 932 1.52 3.90 73.62
C ALA A 932 0.60 2.69 73.46
N PHE A 933 0.46 1.87 74.50
CA PHE A 933 -0.42 0.70 74.48
C PHE A 933 -1.75 0.99 75.15
N PHE A 934 -2.82 0.47 74.54
CA PHE A 934 -4.18 0.56 75.04
C PHE A 934 -4.73 -0.85 75.26
N GLY A 935 -5.42 -1.03 76.38
CA GLY A 935 -6.02 -2.30 76.80
C GLY A 935 -5.06 -3.22 77.57
N THR A 936 -3.76 -3.25 77.25
CA THR A 936 -2.75 -4.08 77.94
C THR A 936 -1.37 -3.42 78.03
N THR A 937 -0.42 -4.02 78.75
CA THR A 937 0.98 -3.57 78.83
C THR A 937 1.95 -4.37 77.94
N THR A 938 1.44 -5.32 77.16
CA THR A 938 2.20 -6.16 76.22
C THR A 938 1.73 -5.97 74.78
N ALA A 939 2.63 -6.14 73.81
CA ALA A 939 2.35 -5.89 72.41
C ALA A 939 1.15 -6.70 71.88
N CYS A 940 0.97 -7.95 72.34
CA CYS A 940 -0.16 -8.80 71.97
C CYS A 940 -0.94 -9.29 73.20
N SER A 941 -2.23 -9.56 73.03
CA SER A 941 -3.06 -10.24 74.05
C SER A 941 -4.23 -11.01 73.41
N THR A 942 -4.86 -11.91 74.16
CA THR A 942 -6.04 -12.66 73.68
C THR A 942 -7.34 -11.86 73.71
N GLY A 943 -7.33 -10.69 74.35
CA GLY A 943 -8.47 -9.79 74.51
C GLY A 943 -8.51 -8.76 73.39
N ASN A 944 -7.72 -7.69 73.51
CA ASN A 944 -7.57 -6.59 72.56
C ASN A 944 -6.38 -5.69 72.94
N SER A 945 -5.16 -5.99 72.46
CA SER A 945 -4.01 -5.06 72.61
C SER A 945 -3.92 -4.16 71.38
N VAL A 946 -3.95 -2.85 71.57
CA VAL A 946 -3.77 -1.84 70.50
C VAL A 946 -2.57 -0.97 70.83
N MET A 947 -1.63 -0.91 69.91
CA MET A 947 -0.44 -0.05 69.97
C MET A 947 -0.72 1.17 69.10
N ALA A 948 -0.72 2.37 69.68
CA ALA A 948 -0.69 3.62 68.93
C ALA A 948 0.77 4.01 68.69
N ILE A 949 1.13 4.18 67.43
CA ILE A 949 2.45 4.55 66.97
C ILE A 949 2.33 5.91 66.30
N GLU A 950 2.89 6.94 66.93
CA GLU A 950 3.01 8.27 66.35
C GLU A 950 4.39 8.43 65.73
N LEU A 951 4.45 8.77 64.45
CA LEU A 951 5.69 8.98 63.70
C LEU A 951 6.10 10.44 63.86
N VAL A 952 7.03 10.73 64.79
CA VAL A 952 7.28 12.10 65.29
C VAL A 952 8.16 12.90 64.35
N SER A 953 9.16 12.25 63.74
CA SER A 953 10.15 12.85 62.86
C SER A 953 9.70 12.91 61.40
N GLU A 954 8.91 11.94 60.95
CA GLU A 954 8.48 11.82 59.58
C GLU A 954 7.24 12.70 59.35
N LEU A 955 7.29 13.54 58.31
CA LEU A 955 6.30 14.57 58.06
C LEU A 955 5.28 14.12 56.99
N GLY A 956 4.06 14.65 57.06
CA GLY A 956 2.97 14.43 56.12
C GLY A 956 2.17 13.13 56.32
N ASP A 957 1.34 12.79 55.34
CA ASP A 957 0.58 11.53 55.28
C ASP A 957 1.52 10.39 54.87
N LEU A 958 1.89 9.54 55.83
CA LEU A 958 2.92 8.51 55.67
C LEU A 958 2.34 7.17 55.18
N PRO A 959 3.17 6.29 54.58
CA PRO A 959 2.71 4.94 54.24
C PRO A 959 2.34 4.15 55.50
N PRO A 960 1.35 3.24 55.42
CA PRO A 960 1.00 2.35 56.54
C PRO A 960 2.14 1.42 56.93
N LEU A 961 2.39 1.25 58.22
CA LEU A 961 3.19 0.15 58.75
C LEU A 961 2.61 -1.18 58.25
N ARG A 962 3.48 -2.11 57.90
CA ARG A 962 3.06 -3.48 57.55
C ARG A 962 3.55 -4.43 58.63
N GLY A 963 2.71 -5.41 58.97
CA GLY A 963 3.01 -6.37 60.02
C GLY A 963 3.03 -7.80 59.48
N SER A 964 4.07 -8.58 59.78
CA SER A 964 4.09 -10.01 59.50
C SER A 964 3.58 -10.80 60.70
N LYS A 965 2.48 -11.53 60.52
CA LYS A 965 1.92 -12.44 61.53
C LYS A 965 2.41 -13.88 61.42
N ALA A 966 3.37 -14.16 60.54
CA ALA A 966 3.76 -15.53 60.18
C ALA A 966 4.17 -16.40 61.37
N LEU A 967 4.74 -15.80 62.43
CA LEU A 967 5.18 -16.49 63.64
C LEU A 967 4.29 -16.24 64.86
N LEU A 968 3.13 -15.60 64.68
CA LEU A 968 2.17 -15.40 65.76
C LEU A 968 1.29 -16.64 65.95
N ARG A 969 1.16 -17.09 67.21
CA ARG A 969 0.32 -18.22 67.60
C ARG A 969 -0.75 -17.74 68.57
N ASP A 970 -2.00 -18.02 68.26
CA ASP A 970 -3.14 -17.83 69.15
C ASP A 970 -3.77 -19.18 69.48
N SER A 971 -3.59 -19.65 70.72
CA SER A 971 -4.20 -20.88 71.22
C SER A 971 -5.58 -20.68 71.83
N VAL A 972 -6.08 -19.43 71.90
CA VAL A 972 -7.39 -19.09 72.48
C VAL A 972 -8.41 -18.85 71.38
N ASN A 973 -8.12 -17.96 70.42
CA ASN A 973 -9.04 -17.65 69.31
C ASN A 973 -8.62 -18.32 67.99
N GLY A 974 -7.45 -18.97 67.95
CA GLY A 974 -6.91 -19.65 66.77
C GLY A 974 -6.67 -21.15 66.98
N ASN A 975 -5.89 -21.76 66.09
CA ASN A 975 -5.53 -23.19 66.15
C ASN A 975 -4.17 -23.46 66.84
N GLY A 976 -3.54 -22.43 67.43
CA GLY A 976 -2.26 -22.54 68.13
C GLY A 976 -1.03 -22.77 67.25
N GLN A 977 -1.16 -22.79 65.92
CA GLN A 977 -0.05 -22.93 64.97
C GLN A 977 0.51 -21.57 64.54
N ASP A 978 1.68 -21.58 63.87
CA ASP A 978 2.24 -20.38 63.23
C ASP A 978 1.24 -19.77 62.24
N GLY A 979 1.05 -18.45 62.31
CA GLY A 979 0.10 -17.69 61.51
C GLY A 979 -1.34 -17.66 62.05
N SER A 980 -1.61 -18.33 63.19
CA SER A 980 -2.95 -18.37 63.80
C SER A 980 -3.32 -17.12 64.59
N GLY A 981 -2.34 -16.30 64.97
CA GLY A 981 -2.59 -14.98 65.55
C GLY A 981 -3.08 -13.95 64.54
N ALA A 982 -3.59 -12.82 65.04
CA ALA A 982 -4.01 -11.68 64.22
C ALA A 982 -3.11 -10.47 64.45
N LEU A 983 -2.81 -9.76 63.37
CA LEU A 983 -2.08 -8.51 63.38
C LEU A 983 -2.73 -7.58 62.36
N VAL A 984 -3.28 -6.46 62.81
CA VAL A 984 -4.05 -5.52 61.99
C VAL A 984 -3.47 -4.13 62.17
N VAL A 985 -3.18 -3.45 61.06
CA VAL A 985 -2.76 -2.04 61.05
C VAL A 985 -3.90 -1.18 60.53
N ALA A 986 -4.21 -0.10 61.24
CA ALA A 986 -5.26 0.86 60.89
C ALA A 986 -4.67 2.27 60.72
N THR A 987 -5.05 2.92 59.62
CA THR A 987 -4.62 4.26 59.22
C THR A 987 -5.80 5.10 58.71
N ARG A 988 -5.54 6.36 58.35
CA ARG A 988 -6.48 7.27 57.67
C ARG A 988 -7.83 7.44 58.38
N GLY A 989 -7.80 7.71 59.68
CA GLY A 989 -9.02 7.95 60.46
C GLY A 989 -9.74 6.69 60.94
N THR A 990 -9.28 5.50 60.57
CA THR A 990 -9.82 4.21 61.04
C THR A 990 -9.62 4.08 62.55
N ALA A 991 -10.66 3.65 63.27
CA ALA A 991 -10.60 3.47 64.72
C ALA A 991 -10.47 1.99 65.12
N LEU A 992 -9.61 1.70 66.10
CA LEU A 992 -9.48 0.40 66.74
C LEU A 992 -9.68 0.58 68.25
N GLN A 993 -10.66 -0.12 68.82
CA GLN A 993 -10.96 -0.12 70.28
C GLN A 993 -11.09 1.29 70.89
N GLY A 994 -11.73 2.22 70.15
CA GLY A 994 -11.96 3.59 70.62
C GLY A 994 -10.76 4.54 70.44
N GLN A 995 -9.61 4.05 69.98
CA GLN A 995 -8.52 4.89 69.50
C GLN A 995 -8.70 5.16 68.01
N GLN A 996 -8.33 6.36 67.56
CA GLN A 996 -8.43 6.76 66.15
C GLN A 996 -7.04 6.97 65.57
N SER A 997 -6.80 6.39 64.38
CA SER A 997 -5.63 6.72 63.58
C SER A 997 -5.78 8.13 62.99
N VAL A 998 -4.67 8.81 62.74
CA VAL A 998 -4.64 10.20 62.26
C VAL A 998 -3.66 10.27 61.10
N SER A 999 -4.10 10.80 59.96
CA SER A 999 -3.19 11.15 58.87
C SER A 999 -2.44 12.42 59.24
N GLY A 1000 -1.11 12.39 59.16
CA GLY A 1000 -0.27 13.53 59.43
C GLY A 1000 -0.50 14.66 58.42
N THR A 1001 -0.48 15.91 58.91
CA THR A 1001 -0.67 17.10 58.05
C THR A 1001 0.57 17.97 57.91
N ARG A 1002 1.58 17.77 58.78
CA ARG A 1002 2.87 18.46 58.73
C ARG A 1002 3.45 18.48 57.33
N GLU A 1003 3.87 19.65 56.85
CA GLU A 1003 4.39 19.78 55.51
C GLU A 1003 5.70 19.01 55.33
N LEU A 1004 5.89 18.42 54.16
CA LEU A 1004 7.15 17.81 53.74
C LEU A 1004 7.76 18.65 52.61
N ALA A 1005 8.02 19.91 52.91
CA ALA A 1005 8.42 20.92 51.94
C ALA A 1005 9.94 21.04 51.82
N PHE A 1006 10.45 21.31 50.62
CA PHE A 1006 11.86 21.65 50.44
C PHE A 1006 12.19 22.91 51.22
N CYS A 1007 13.27 22.87 51.99
CA CYS A 1007 13.73 23.99 52.79
C CYS A 1007 12.64 24.56 53.72
N SER A 1008 11.74 23.71 54.24
CA SER A 1008 10.66 24.09 55.16
C SER A 1008 9.77 25.22 54.64
N ASN A 1009 9.70 25.44 53.32
CA ASN A 1009 9.13 26.65 52.71
C ASN A 1009 9.79 27.97 53.16
N GLN A 1010 10.86 27.94 53.94
CA GLN A 1010 11.54 29.13 54.47
C GLN A 1010 12.91 29.37 53.82
N GLY A 1011 13.12 28.84 52.61
CA GLY A 1011 14.30 29.06 51.81
C GLY A 1011 14.14 28.57 50.37
N THR A 1012 15.12 28.88 49.54
CA THR A 1012 15.18 28.38 48.16
C THR A 1012 16.15 27.21 48.06
N CYS A 1013 15.73 26.14 47.39
CA CYS A 1013 16.58 24.98 47.14
C CYS A 1013 17.44 25.19 45.90
N ASP A 1014 18.76 25.05 46.03
CA ASP A 1014 19.65 24.86 44.89
C ASP A 1014 19.73 23.35 44.57
N PHE A 1015 18.94 22.92 43.59
CA PHE A 1015 18.90 21.52 43.15
C PHE A 1015 20.19 21.02 42.50
N ALA A 1016 21.14 21.90 42.14
CA ALA A 1016 22.45 21.45 41.67
C ALA A 1016 23.34 20.97 42.83
N THR A 1017 23.21 21.58 44.00
CA THR A 1017 24.04 21.27 45.18
C THR A 1017 23.29 20.46 46.25
N GLY A 1018 21.96 20.55 46.28
CA GLY A 1018 21.09 20.00 47.34
C GLY A 1018 21.08 20.87 48.60
N VAL A 1019 21.44 22.15 48.49
CA VAL A 1019 21.60 23.05 49.64
C VAL A 1019 20.47 24.09 49.67
N CYS A 1020 19.87 24.27 50.84
CA CYS A 1020 18.88 25.33 51.06
C CYS A 1020 19.56 26.66 51.38
N SER A 1021 19.12 27.71 50.68
CA SER A 1021 19.42 29.10 51.00
C SER A 1021 18.26 29.68 51.81
N CYS A 1022 18.43 29.79 53.13
CA CYS A 1022 17.37 30.22 54.03
C CYS A 1022 17.04 31.71 53.92
N ASN A 1023 15.76 32.03 54.07
CA ASN A 1023 15.26 33.39 54.18
C ASN A 1023 15.79 34.06 55.48
N ALA A 1024 15.69 35.39 55.54
CA ALA A 1024 16.20 36.14 56.69
C ALA A 1024 15.56 35.66 58.02
N ASN A 1025 16.41 35.43 59.03
CA ASN A 1025 16.06 34.88 60.37
C ASN A 1025 15.68 33.39 60.40
N PHE A 1026 15.79 32.66 59.28
CA PHE A 1026 15.65 31.21 59.24
C PHE A 1026 17.01 30.52 59.14
N HIS A 1027 17.14 29.40 59.82
CA HIS A 1027 18.38 28.64 59.99
C HIS A 1027 18.12 27.14 60.03
N SER A 1028 19.20 26.37 60.06
CA SER A 1028 19.17 24.92 60.22
C SER A 1028 18.40 24.48 61.47
N SER A 1029 17.54 23.48 61.31
CA SER A 1029 16.69 22.96 62.38
C SER A 1029 17.15 21.59 62.90
N ASP A 1030 16.49 21.13 63.96
CA ASP A 1030 16.58 19.75 64.48
C ASP A 1030 15.55 18.79 63.84
N GLY A 1031 14.86 19.25 62.78
CA GLY A 1031 13.74 18.58 62.13
C GLY A 1031 12.40 18.74 62.85
N LYS A 1032 12.36 19.51 63.96
CA LYS A 1032 11.18 19.69 64.83
C LYS A 1032 10.87 21.16 65.12
N GLY A 1033 11.49 22.07 64.37
CA GLY A 1033 11.35 23.50 64.56
C GLY A 1033 12.30 24.12 65.59
N GLY A 1034 13.17 23.33 66.22
CA GLY A 1034 14.23 23.81 67.11
C GLY A 1034 15.56 24.03 66.37
N PRO A 1035 16.56 24.70 66.98
CA PRO A 1035 17.87 24.88 66.37
C PRO A 1035 18.60 23.55 66.25
N GLY A 1036 19.15 23.25 65.07
CA GLY A 1036 19.88 22.01 64.84
C GLY A 1036 20.80 22.07 63.63
N THR A 1037 21.22 20.90 63.15
CA THR A 1037 22.19 20.78 62.04
C THR A 1037 21.55 20.43 60.70
N VAL A 1038 20.23 20.20 60.66
CA VAL A 1038 19.51 19.90 59.41
C VAL A 1038 19.43 21.20 58.62
N GLY A 1039 20.03 21.27 57.44
CA GLY A 1039 20.04 22.45 56.58
C GLY A 1039 18.71 22.74 55.90
N ASP A 1040 17.58 22.62 56.59
CA ASP A 1040 16.21 22.70 56.07
C ASP A 1040 15.54 24.06 56.23
N CYS A 1041 16.19 25.05 56.85
CA CYS A 1041 15.58 26.35 57.16
C CYS A 1041 14.36 26.28 58.10
N GLY A 1042 14.19 25.18 58.82
CA GLY A 1042 13.04 24.95 59.69
C GLY A 1042 13.14 25.61 61.07
N TYR A 1043 14.20 26.37 61.39
CA TYR A 1043 14.35 27.07 62.68
C TYR A 1043 14.29 28.59 62.51
N HIS A 1044 13.40 29.26 63.23
CA HIS A 1044 13.27 30.72 63.22
C HIS A 1044 13.94 31.36 64.45
N GLU A 1045 14.99 32.16 64.21
CA GLU A 1045 15.66 32.94 65.26
C GLU A 1045 14.89 34.23 65.56
N LEU A 1046 14.14 34.25 66.67
CA LEU A 1046 13.52 35.48 67.16
C LEU A 1046 14.58 36.41 67.74
N LYS A 1047 15.08 37.37 66.95
CA LYS A 1047 15.84 38.51 67.48
C LYS A 1047 14.91 39.37 68.34
N TYR A 1048 14.94 39.16 69.65
CA TYR A 1048 14.46 40.17 70.58
C TYR A 1048 15.25 41.46 70.32
N ALA A 1049 14.55 42.54 69.98
CA ALA A 1049 15.12 43.88 69.91
C ALA A 1049 15.69 44.26 71.29
N GLY A 1050 16.98 44.00 71.49
CA GLY A 1050 17.73 44.39 72.66
C GLY A 1050 17.68 45.90 72.82
N GLY A 1051 17.16 46.35 73.97
CA GLY A 1051 17.06 47.75 74.34
C GLY A 1051 18.39 48.49 74.21
N GLN A 1052 18.29 49.76 73.84
CA GLN A 1052 19.39 50.71 73.87
C GLN A 1052 20.05 50.71 75.26
N GLN A 1053 21.29 50.22 75.34
CA GLN A 1053 22.24 50.67 76.36
C GLN A 1053 23.16 51.72 75.73
N GLN A 1054 22.92 52.98 76.12
CA GLN A 1054 23.90 54.05 76.03
C GLN A 1054 25.07 53.76 77.00
N GLN A 1055 26.31 53.79 76.50
CA GLN A 1055 27.51 54.24 77.21
C GLN A 1055 28.39 54.93 76.15
N GLY A 1056 29.01 56.08 76.37
CA GLY A 1056 29.76 56.45 77.57
C GLY A 1056 31.23 56.17 77.28
#